data_AF-A0A553EPP8-F1
#
_entry.id   AF-A0A553EPP8-F1
#
_cell.length_a   1.000
_cell.length_b   1.000
_cell.length_c   1.000
_cell.angle_alpha   90.00
_cell.angle_beta   90.00
_cell.angle_gamma   90.00
#
_symmetry.space_group_name_H-M   'P 1'
#
loop_
_entity.id
_entity.type
_entity.pdbx_description
1 polymer ?
#
loop_
_entity_poly.entity_id
_entity_poly.type
_entity_poly.pdbx_seq_one_letter_code
_entity_poly.pdbx_strand_id
1 'polypeptide(L)'
;MTEEEIVSAISNGTYRETVEDVRRIFAEQGEKAANEKKIELPEITFSANYRGGRSNATLVKYLGYIVVDIDHQTQEVLARILALAKKCAHTRIAFISPKGMGLKIVVRVCRTDGTLPETIQEIEDFHHAAYHKIASFYAQLCGVEVDTSGQDVSRTCLFSYDPDIYFNPDATAVIVEQPPMFFKSQKKKRASGKKKKTTAPDNNPLTEQVALNYHSSHASLMVTLNYYHNKSEKYVTGNRNNYLHCLACMYNRYGVPQEEAAAFIKSQFTDLPADEMDALIGSAYGHNEEFDTRKLNSTQKRMLQIEQHIKENYDTRYNEVLHIMEYRRRKTDTEQPEPFHILDEMMENSIWMEMNELGYSCTVKTIQNLIYSDFSITYHPIREYLDSLPEWDGTDYIGILANSVHTSHQKFWVECLERYLVGMCAAATQDDVVNHTVLLLCSEIQNIGKTTFINNLLPPELRAYLSTGLINPSNKDDLAKIAQAMLINLDEFEGMSGRELNIFKDLVTRKVISIRLPYARRSQNFPHTASFAGTCNYQEVLHDTTGNRRFLCFHVDSMEFIKINYAQLYAQIKYLLNKPGYQYWFTQSENSRIEENNEDFIFHSPEEELVLTHIRKPERFEKVHYLTVTEIAELIRERTGYQYSHGTKAQLGKVMSKHGFEFHKGKNGRRYTVFIIDTEQVKSNRLYE
;
A
#
# COMPACT_ATOMS: atom_id res chain seq x y z
N MET A 1 8.52 -40.56 -30.76
CA MET A 1 9.70 -41.33 -30.34
C MET A 1 9.26 -42.30 -29.25
N THR A 2 9.79 -43.51 -29.23
CA THR A 2 9.59 -44.45 -28.12
C THR A 2 10.44 -44.06 -26.91
N GLU A 3 10.19 -44.64 -25.74
CA GLU A 3 11.01 -44.38 -24.54
C GLU A 3 12.47 -44.78 -24.77
N GLU A 4 12.70 -45.90 -25.45
CA GLU A 4 14.04 -46.42 -25.78
C GLU A 4 14.79 -45.48 -26.73
N GLU A 5 14.10 -44.90 -27.72
CA GLU A 5 14.68 -43.89 -28.60
C GLU A 5 15.06 -42.62 -27.84
N ILE A 6 14.23 -42.20 -26.88
CA ILE A 6 14.50 -41.03 -26.03
C ILE A 6 15.71 -41.30 -25.12
N VAL A 7 15.75 -42.45 -24.46
CA VAL A 7 16.87 -42.86 -23.59
C VAL A 7 18.16 -42.95 -24.41
N SER A 8 18.10 -43.58 -25.59
CA SER A 8 19.23 -43.68 -26.53
C SER A 8 19.73 -42.31 -26.99
N ALA A 9 18.83 -41.36 -27.29
CA ALA A 9 19.21 -40.01 -27.69
C ALA A 9 19.93 -39.24 -26.56
N ILE A 10 19.49 -39.44 -25.31
CA ILE A 10 20.11 -38.82 -24.12
C ILE A 10 21.43 -39.51 -23.75
N SER A 11 21.54 -40.83 -23.88
CA SER A 11 22.74 -41.59 -23.52
C SER A 11 23.86 -41.48 -24.55
N ASN A 12 23.52 -41.57 -25.85
CA ASN A 12 24.49 -41.71 -26.94
C ASN A 12 25.01 -40.36 -27.47
N GLY A 13 24.59 -39.25 -26.86
CA GLY A 13 25.15 -37.95 -27.13
C GLY A 13 24.63 -37.26 -28.39
N THR A 14 23.42 -37.59 -28.86
CA THR A 14 22.78 -36.91 -30.01
C THR A 14 22.74 -35.39 -29.82
N TYR A 15 22.57 -34.92 -28.59
CA TYR A 15 22.55 -33.50 -28.23
C TYR A 15 23.73 -33.08 -27.34
N ARG A 16 24.80 -33.88 -27.31
CA ARG A 16 25.95 -33.68 -26.41
C ARG A 16 26.57 -32.30 -26.56
N GLU A 17 26.90 -31.90 -27.79
CA GLU A 17 27.58 -30.63 -28.07
C GLU A 17 26.75 -29.44 -27.57
N THR A 18 25.47 -29.39 -27.91
CA THR A 18 24.55 -28.34 -27.44
C THR A 18 24.41 -28.31 -25.91
N VAL A 19 24.35 -29.48 -25.26
CA VAL A 19 24.21 -29.57 -23.80
C VAL A 19 25.50 -29.18 -23.07
N GLU A 20 26.67 -29.62 -23.56
CA GLU A 20 27.96 -29.23 -23.01
C GLU A 20 28.20 -27.71 -23.17
N ASP A 21 27.76 -27.13 -24.30
CA ASP A 21 27.75 -25.68 -24.52
C ASP A 21 26.86 -24.95 -23.51
N VAL A 22 25.64 -25.43 -23.25
CA VAL A 22 24.73 -24.86 -22.23
C VAL A 22 25.39 -24.89 -20.85
N ARG A 23 26.06 -26.00 -20.49
CA ARG A 23 26.76 -26.13 -19.19
C ARG A 23 27.96 -25.20 -19.09
N ARG A 24 28.74 -25.05 -20.16
CA ARG A 24 29.88 -24.12 -20.24
C ARG A 24 29.41 -22.67 -20.08
N ILE A 25 28.39 -22.26 -20.85
CA ILE A 25 27.81 -20.91 -20.76
C ILE A 25 27.24 -20.64 -19.36
N PHE A 26 26.59 -21.63 -18.74
CA PHE A 26 26.12 -21.49 -17.36
C PHE A 26 27.26 -21.20 -16.38
N ALA A 27 28.39 -21.90 -16.50
CA ALA A 27 29.55 -21.70 -15.65
C ALA A 27 30.27 -20.36 -15.92
N GLU A 28 30.35 -19.92 -17.18
CA GLU A 28 31.11 -18.72 -17.58
C GLU A 28 30.29 -17.43 -17.50
N GLN A 29 29.00 -17.48 -17.85
CA GLN A 29 28.15 -16.31 -18.09
C GLN A 29 26.85 -16.31 -17.25
N GLY A 30 26.60 -17.37 -16.48
CA GLY A 30 25.48 -17.47 -15.55
C GLY A 30 24.16 -17.89 -16.19
N GLU A 31 23.10 -17.91 -15.37
CA GLU A 31 21.83 -18.55 -15.68
C GLU A 31 21.08 -17.97 -16.88
N LYS A 32 21.14 -16.65 -17.05
CA LYS A 32 20.39 -15.96 -18.12
C LYS A 32 20.87 -16.38 -19.51
N ALA A 33 22.18 -16.35 -19.75
CA ALA A 33 22.75 -16.70 -21.05
C ALA A 33 22.58 -18.20 -21.36
N ALA A 34 22.66 -19.06 -20.33
CA ALA A 34 22.40 -20.49 -20.48
C ALA A 34 20.94 -20.78 -20.87
N ASN A 35 19.97 -20.03 -20.34
CA ASN A 35 18.55 -20.18 -20.70
C ASN A 35 18.28 -19.83 -22.18
N GLU A 36 18.98 -18.83 -22.73
CA GLU A 36 18.85 -18.45 -24.14
C GLU A 36 19.38 -19.57 -25.05
N LYS A 37 20.54 -20.15 -24.74
CA LYS A 37 21.11 -21.29 -25.48
C LYS A 37 20.25 -22.55 -25.37
N LYS A 38 19.62 -22.77 -24.21
CA LYS A 38 18.77 -23.94 -23.93
C LYS A 38 17.56 -24.05 -24.88
N ILE A 39 17.10 -22.95 -25.47
CA ILE A 39 15.97 -22.92 -26.42
C ILE A 39 16.27 -23.69 -27.72
N GLU A 40 17.55 -23.87 -28.06
CA GLU A 40 17.96 -24.63 -29.25
C GLU A 40 17.80 -26.15 -29.09
N LEU A 41 17.63 -26.64 -27.86
CA LEU A 41 17.42 -28.07 -27.61
C LEU A 41 15.99 -28.47 -28.00
N PRO A 42 15.81 -29.62 -28.68
CA PRO A 42 14.48 -30.10 -28.99
C PRO A 42 13.69 -30.47 -27.73
N GLU A 43 12.36 -30.34 -27.82
CA GLU A 43 11.43 -30.63 -26.75
C GLU A 43 10.63 -31.91 -27.02
N ILE A 44 10.32 -32.66 -25.96
CA ILE A 44 9.47 -33.85 -26.01
C ILE A 44 8.37 -33.78 -24.96
N THR A 45 7.27 -34.50 -25.18
CA THR A 45 6.20 -34.65 -24.20
C THR A 45 6.09 -36.14 -23.85
N PHE A 46 6.40 -36.51 -22.62
CA PHE A 46 6.32 -37.91 -22.17
C PHE A 46 4.88 -38.34 -21.91
N SER A 47 4.05 -37.41 -21.44
CA SER A 47 2.68 -37.64 -20.99
C SER A 47 1.70 -37.99 -22.12
N ALA A 48 1.90 -37.47 -23.34
CA ALA A 48 0.96 -37.66 -24.44
C ALA A 48 1.58 -37.42 -25.83
N ASN A 49 0.98 -38.06 -26.84
CA ASN A 49 1.26 -37.82 -28.26
C ASN A 49 0.29 -36.79 -28.84
N TYR A 50 0.81 -35.91 -29.70
CA TYR A 50 0.03 -34.85 -30.36
C TYR A 50 0.26 -34.85 -31.88
N ARG A 51 -0.71 -34.30 -32.63
CA ARG A 51 -0.61 -34.11 -34.09
C ARG A 51 -0.85 -32.65 -34.48
N GLY A 52 0.16 -32.00 -35.05
CA GLY A 52 0.02 -30.63 -35.59
C GLY A 52 0.00 -29.50 -34.55
N GLY A 53 0.50 -29.74 -33.33
CA GLY A 53 0.61 -28.74 -32.25
C GLY A 53 0.32 -29.35 -30.88
N ARG A 54 0.67 -28.69 -29.77
CA ARG A 54 0.41 -29.16 -28.39
C ARG A 54 -0.82 -28.48 -27.81
N SER A 55 -1.98 -29.08 -27.98
CA SER A 55 -3.25 -28.61 -27.42
C SER A 55 -4.18 -29.79 -27.18
N ASN A 56 -5.22 -29.60 -26.38
CA ASN A 56 -6.24 -30.64 -26.19
C ASN A 56 -6.91 -31.06 -27.51
N ALA A 57 -7.06 -30.13 -28.46
CA ALA A 57 -7.65 -30.40 -29.77
C ALA A 57 -6.76 -31.28 -30.67
N THR A 58 -5.47 -31.33 -30.37
CA THR A 58 -4.47 -32.06 -31.14
C THR A 58 -3.89 -33.27 -30.39
N LEU A 59 -4.41 -33.56 -29.18
CA LEU A 59 -4.02 -34.73 -28.38
C LEU A 59 -4.51 -36.01 -29.07
N VAL A 60 -3.57 -36.89 -29.40
CA VAL A 60 -3.85 -38.17 -30.08
C VAL A 60 -3.99 -39.30 -29.08
N LYS A 61 -3.08 -39.36 -28.09
CA LYS A 61 -3.04 -40.44 -27.11
C LYS A 61 -2.35 -40.01 -25.83
N TYR A 62 -2.99 -40.24 -24.69
CA TYR A 62 -2.36 -40.13 -23.37
C TYR A 62 -1.54 -41.40 -23.08
N LEU A 63 -0.32 -41.22 -22.56
CA LEU A 63 0.65 -42.30 -22.34
C LEU A 63 0.85 -42.64 -20.85
N GLY A 64 0.37 -41.79 -19.93
CA GLY A 64 0.43 -42.07 -18.51
C GLY A 64 1.82 -41.94 -17.89
N TYR A 65 2.68 -41.09 -18.46
CA TYR A 65 3.98 -40.76 -17.88
C TYR A 65 3.96 -39.39 -17.21
N ILE A 66 4.44 -39.35 -15.97
CA ILE A 66 4.61 -38.15 -15.16
C ILE A 66 6.10 -37.79 -15.12
N VAL A 67 6.42 -36.53 -15.40
CA VAL A 67 7.79 -36.02 -15.36
C VAL A 67 7.94 -35.11 -14.15
N VAL A 68 8.74 -35.53 -13.19
CA VAL A 68 9.17 -34.74 -12.04
C VAL A 68 10.44 -34.00 -12.42
N ASP A 69 10.45 -32.67 -12.22
CA ASP A 69 11.61 -31.82 -12.45
C ASP A 69 12.13 -31.29 -11.12
N ILE A 70 13.39 -31.58 -10.81
CA ILE A 70 14.11 -31.05 -9.65
C ILE A 70 15.25 -30.21 -10.19
N ASP A 71 15.25 -28.90 -9.92
CA ASP A 71 16.28 -27.98 -10.37
C ASP A 71 17.07 -27.38 -9.18
N HIS A 72 18.12 -26.61 -9.49
CA HIS A 72 18.92 -25.83 -8.54
C HIS A 72 19.60 -26.65 -7.42
N GLN A 73 20.08 -27.85 -7.73
CA GLN A 73 20.76 -28.73 -6.77
C GLN A 73 22.29 -28.69 -6.93
N THR A 74 23.03 -28.79 -5.82
CA THR A 74 24.49 -29.00 -5.86
C THR A 74 24.84 -30.39 -6.40
N GLN A 75 26.05 -30.58 -6.91
CA GLN A 75 26.49 -31.88 -7.45
C GLN A 75 26.41 -33.02 -6.42
N GLU A 76 26.72 -32.73 -5.15
CA GLU A 76 26.62 -33.68 -4.05
C GLU A 76 25.16 -34.10 -3.79
N VAL A 77 24.25 -33.14 -3.75
CA VAL A 77 22.81 -33.41 -3.59
C VAL A 77 22.28 -34.17 -4.79
N LEU A 78 22.68 -33.79 -6.00
CA LEU A 78 22.29 -34.42 -7.25
C LEU A 78 22.68 -35.91 -7.30
N ALA A 79 23.93 -36.22 -6.92
CA ALA A 79 24.40 -37.60 -6.82
C ALA A 79 23.59 -38.41 -5.78
N ARG A 80 23.28 -37.81 -4.62
CA ARG A 80 22.46 -38.44 -3.57
C ARG A 80 21.04 -38.73 -4.07
N ILE A 81 20.35 -37.75 -4.64
CA ILE A 81 18.96 -37.90 -5.09
C ILE A 81 18.85 -38.83 -6.30
N LEU A 82 19.85 -38.83 -7.20
CA LEU A 82 19.92 -39.79 -8.31
C LEU A 82 20.05 -41.22 -7.78
N ALA A 83 20.89 -41.46 -6.77
CA ALA A 83 21.02 -42.79 -6.15
C ALA A 83 19.72 -43.25 -5.47
N LEU A 84 18.97 -42.33 -4.85
CA LEU A 84 17.65 -42.63 -4.25
C LEU A 84 16.60 -42.92 -5.33
N ALA A 85 16.55 -42.10 -6.39
CA ALA A 85 15.65 -42.31 -7.52
C ALA A 85 15.91 -43.66 -8.20
N LYS A 86 17.17 -44.03 -8.45
CA LYS A 86 17.58 -45.32 -9.04
C LYS A 86 17.15 -46.53 -8.19
N LYS A 87 17.02 -46.39 -6.86
CA LYS A 87 16.56 -47.45 -5.96
C LYS A 87 15.04 -47.57 -5.85
N CYS A 88 14.29 -46.57 -6.31
CA CYS A 88 12.84 -46.58 -6.24
C CYS A 88 12.25 -47.47 -7.34
N ALA A 89 11.41 -48.43 -6.95
CA ALA A 89 10.76 -49.36 -7.89
C ALA A 89 9.82 -48.68 -8.91
N HIS A 90 9.41 -47.43 -8.65
CA HIS A 90 8.52 -46.65 -9.53
C HIS A 90 9.28 -45.80 -10.56
N THR A 91 10.59 -45.59 -10.37
CA THR A 91 11.40 -44.80 -11.30
C THR A 91 11.57 -45.57 -12.60
N ARG A 92 11.02 -45.03 -13.69
CA ARG A 92 11.16 -45.61 -15.03
C ARG A 92 12.40 -45.07 -15.74
N ILE A 93 12.56 -43.75 -15.75
CA ILE A 93 13.72 -43.05 -16.33
C ILE A 93 14.20 -42.02 -15.31
N ALA A 94 15.52 -41.86 -15.13
CA ALA A 94 16.08 -40.73 -14.39
C ALA A 94 17.37 -40.23 -15.06
N PHE A 95 17.47 -38.92 -15.31
CA PHE A 95 18.61 -38.31 -16.00
C PHE A 95 18.87 -36.87 -15.59
N ILE A 96 20.12 -36.43 -15.74
CA ILE A 96 20.56 -35.07 -15.42
C ILE A 96 20.00 -34.06 -16.43
N SER A 97 19.49 -32.94 -15.93
CA SER A 97 18.91 -31.86 -16.74
C SER A 97 19.97 -31.15 -17.62
N PRO A 98 19.56 -30.39 -18.66
CA PRO A 98 20.51 -29.80 -19.61
C PRO A 98 21.59 -28.92 -18.96
N LYS A 99 21.24 -28.15 -17.90
CA LYS A 99 22.19 -27.29 -17.17
C LYS A 99 23.15 -28.06 -16.25
N GLY A 100 22.92 -29.35 -16.02
CA GLY A 100 23.76 -30.16 -15.12
C GLY A 100 23.48 -29.98 -13.62
N MET A 101 22.45 -29.21 -13.26
CA MET A 101 22.12 -28.85 -11.87
C MET A 101 20.72 -29.32 -11.45
N GLY A 102 20.12 -30.22 -12.22
CA GLY A 102 18.80 -30.75 -11.95
C GLY A 102 18.65 -32.21 -12.35
N LEU A 103 17.64 -32.87 -11.81
CA LEU A 103 17.30 -34.26 -12.05
C LEU A 103 15.88 -34.35 -12.60
N LYS A 104 15.73 -35.06 -13.72
CA LYS A 104 14.44 -35.37 -14.31
C LYS A 104 14.10 -36.82 -14.02
N ILE A 105 12.91 -37.06 -13.47
CA ILE A 105 12.44 -38.40 -13.12
C ILE A 105 11.12 -38.66 -13.84
N VAL A 106 11.05 -39.76 -14.60
CA VAL A 106 9.83 -40.18 -15.31
C VAL A 106 9.24 -41.40 -14.61
N VAL A 107 7.95 -41.32 -14.33
CA VAL A 107 7.20 -42.36 -13.61
C VAL A 107 5.95 -42.72 -14.39
N ARG A 108 5.68 -44.02 -14.51
CA ARG A 108 4.45 -44.51 -15.12
C ARG A 108 3.33 -44.54 -14.09
N VAL A 109 2.15 -44.09 -14.48
CA VAL A 109 0.93 -44.13 -13.66
C VAL A 109 -0.18 -44.87 -14.38
N CYS A 110 -1.08 -45.49 -13.61
CA CYS A 110 -2.28 -46.14 -14.13
C CYS A 110 -3.43 -46.05 -13.11
N ARG A 111 -4.65 -46.32 -13.59
CA ARG A 111 -5.83 -46.49 -12.73
C ARG A 111 -5.74 -47.80 -11.94
N THR A 112 -6.62 -47.96 -10.96
CA THR A 112 -6.73 -49.16 -10.12
C THR A 112 -6.98 -50.45 -10.90
N ASP A 113 -7.59 -50.36 -12.08
CA ASP A 113 -7.84 -51.45 -13.03
C ASP A 113 -6.70 -51.66 -14.05
N GLY A 114 -5.61 -50.90 -13.94
CA GLY A 114 -4.47 -50.94 -14.86
C GLY A 114 -4.65 -50.15 -16.16
N THR A 115 -5.80 -49.49 -16.36
CA THR A 115 -6.08 -48.71 -17.58
C THR A 115 -5.63 -47.25 -17.46
N LEU A 116 -5.73 -46.50 -18.56
CA LEU A 116 -5.52 -45.05 -18.62
C LEU A 116 -6.82 -44.34 -19.04
N PRO A 117 -7.03 -43.08 -18.63
CA PRO A 117 -8.15 -42.27 -19.10
C PRO A 117 -8.09 -42.04 -20.62
N GLU A 118 -9.25 -42.08 -21.27
CA GLU A 118 -9.37 -41.88 -22.74
C GLU A 118 -9.99 -40.52 -23.11
N THR A 119 -10.86 -39.96 -22.26
CA THR A 119 -11.49 -38.66 -22.54
C THR A 119 -10.58 -37.51 -22.10
N ILE A 120 -10.58 -36.40 -22.84
CA ILE A 120 -9.74 -35.23 -22.56
C ILE A 120 -9.89 -34.75 -21.10
N GLN A 121 -11.12 -34.68 -20.59
CA GLN A 121 -11.39 -34.24 -19.23
C GLN A 121 -10.85 -35.21 -18.18
N GLU A 122 -11.06 -36.52 -18.36
CA GLU A 122 -10.52 -37.51 -17.44
C GLU A 122 -8.99 -37.55 -17.47
N ILE A 123 -8.38 -37.33 -18.64
CA ILE A 123 -6.93 -37.25 -18.81
C ILE A 123 -6.36 -36.08 -18.00
N GLU A 124 -6.94 -34.88 -18.12
CA GLU A 124 -6.49 -33.71 -17.35
C GLU A 124 -6.58 -33.95 -15.84
N ASP A 125 -7.74 -34.40 -15.37
CA ASP A 125 -8.00 -34.57 -13.94
C ASP A 125 -7.11 -35.67 -13.34
N PHE A 126 -6.96 -36.78 -14.07
CA PHE A 126 -6.08 -37.87 -13.69
C PHE A 126 -4.62 -37.46 -13.70
N HIS A 127 -4.16 -36.76 -14.74
CA HIS A 127 -2.76 -36.34 -14.85
C HIS A 127 -2.40 -35.36 -13.74
N HIS A 128 -3.29 -34.41 -13.42
CA HIS A 128 -3.09 -33.48 -12.32
C HIS A 128 -3.00 -34.21 -10.97
N ALA A 129 -3.94 -35.12 -10.67
CA ALA A 129 -3.91 -35.90 -9.44
C ALA A 129 -2.67 -36.81 -9.35
N ALA A 130 -2.30 -37.44 -10.46
CA ALA A 130 -1.10 -38.25 -10.58
C ALA A 130 0.15 -37.41 -10.34
N TYR A 131 0.26 -36.23 -10.96
CA TYR A 131 1.39 -35.33 -10.79
C TYR A 131 1.61 -34.98 -9.33
N HIS A 132 0.58 -34.49 -8.63
CA HIS A 132 0.69 -34.11 -7.22
C HIS A 132 1.12 -35.28 -6.32
N LYS A 133 0.58 -36.48 -6.58
CA LYS A 133 0.96 -37.69 -5.83
C LYS A 133 2.42 -38.06 -6.05
N ILE A 134 2.88 -38.04 -7.30
CA ILE A 134 4.27 -38.38 -7.66
C ILE A 134 5.24 -37.29 -7.19
N ALA A 135 4.93 -36.02 -7.41
CA ALA A 135 5.75 -34.89 -6.97
C ALA A 135 5.92 -34.90 -5.45
N SER A 136 4.84 -35.07 -4.68
CA SER A 136 4.91 -35.18 -3.22
C SER A 136 5.73 -36.39 -2.78
N PHE A 137 5.60 -37.54 -3.47
CA PHE A 137 6.36 -38.75 -3.14
C PHE A 137 7.87 -38.55 -3.35
N TYR A 138 8.28 -37.99 -4.50
CA TYR A 138 9.71 -37.75 -4.78
C TYR A 138 10.28 -36.59 -3.97
N ALA A 139 9.49 -35.55 -3.65
CA ALA A 139 9.91 -34.49 -2.74
C ALA A 139 10.28 -35.07 -1.35
N GLN A 140 9.43 -35.96 -0.82
CA GLN A 140 9.69 -36.65 0.45
C GLN A 140 10.87 -37.63 0.35
N LEU A 141 10.93 -38.45 -0.72
CA LEU A 141 12.00 -39.43 -0.93
C LEU A 141 13.37 -38.76 -1.05
N CYS A 142 13.46 -37.67 -1.80
CA CYS A 142 14.71 -36.98 -2.10
C CYS A 142 15.08 -35.91 -1.06
N GLY A 143 14.11 -35.47 -0.25
CA GLY A 143 14.28 -34.40 0.74
C GLY A 143 14.60 -33.05 0.11
N VAL A 144 14.00 -32.75 -1.04
CA VAL A 144 14.19 -31.52 -1.82
C VAL A 144 12.85 -31.06 -2.39
N GLU A 145 12.74 -29.76 -2.70
CA GLU A 145 11.56 -29.24 -3.40
C GLU A 145 11.52 -29.70 -4.86
N VAL A 146 10.31 -29.95 -5.35
CA VAL A 146 10.01 -30.38 -6.72
C VAL A 146 9.27 -29.24 -7.41
N ASP A 147 9.61 -28.93 -8.66
CA ASP A 147 8.91 -27.93 -9.46
C ASP A 147 7.42 -28.33 -9.62
N THR A 148 6.51 -27.37 -9.64
CA THR A 148 5.06 -27.59 -9.84
C THR A 148 4.65 -27.57 -11.31
N SER A 149 5.58 -27.23 -12.21
CA SER A 149 5.28 -26.97 -13.62
C SER A 149 4.89 -28.20 -14.47
N GLY A 150 5.05 -29.43 -13.95
CA GLY A 150 4.71 -30.67 -14.65
C GLY A 150 3.24 -31.13 -14.55
N GLN A 151 2.37 -30.36 -13.91
CA GLN A 151 0.95 -30.70 -13.71
C GLN A 151 0.08 -30.68 -14.97
N ASP A 152 0.60 -30.14 -16.09
CA ASP A 152 -0.12 -30.05 -17.36
C ASP A 152 0.23 -31.22 -18.29
N VAL A 153 -0.79 -31.84 -18.88
CA VAL A 153 -0.63 -32.96 -19.84
C VAL A 153 0.22 -32.56 -21.04
N SER A 154 0.23 -31.29 -21.43
CA SER A 154 1.02 -30.80 -22.54
C SER A 154 2.45 -30.41 -22.18
N ARG A 155 2.88 -30.52 -20.91
CA ARG A 155 4.20 -30.03 -20.48
C ARG A 155 5.33 -30.69 -21.26
N THR A 156 6.23 -29.87 -21.80
CA THR A 156 7.41 -30.35 -22.50
C THR A 156 8.61 -30.49 -21.58
N CYS A 157 9.44 -31.47 -21.93
CA CYS A 157 10.75 -31.71 -21.37
C CYS A 157 11.78 -31.53 -22.48
N LEU A 158 12.81 -30.72 -22.23
CA LEU A 158 13.93 -30.56 -23.15
C LEU A 158 14.83 -31.80 -23.13
N PHE A 159 15.38 -32.18 -24.28
CA PHE A 159 16.43 -33.19 -24.35
C PHE A 159 17.68 -32.73 -23.59
N SER A 160 18.42 -33.70 -23.07
CA SER A 160 19.67 -33.50 -22.32
C SER A 160 20.73 -34.48 -22.82
N TYR A 161 21.90 -34.46 -22.18
CA TYR A 161 22.96 -35.44 -22.35
C TYR A 161 23.38 -35.98 -20.99
N ASP A 162 23.19 -37.29 -20.81
CA ASP A 162 23.55 -38.02 -19.60
C ASP A 162 23.94 -39.45 -19.97
N PRO A 163 25.25 -39.77 -20.03
CA PRO A 163 25.71 -41.13 -20.35
C PRO A 163 25.31 -42.16 -19.29
N ASP A 164 25.00 -41.71 -18.06
CA ASP A 164 24.65 -42.56 -16.92
C ASP A 164 23.13 -42.56 -16.63
N ILE A 165 22.33 -42.18 -17.64
CA ILE A 165 20.86 -42.21 -17.59
C ILE A 165 20.37 -43.56 -17.08
N TYR A 166 19.48 -43.50 -16.10
CA TYR A 166 18.80 -44.68 -15.59
C TYR A 166 17.59 -45.00 -16.46
N PHE A 167 17.43 -46.27 -16.81
CA PHE A 167 16.22 -46.78 -17.45
C PHE A 167 15.88 -48.16 -16.88
N ASN A 168 14.67 -48.32 -16.36
CA ASN A 168 14.20 -49.58 -15.78
C ASN A 168 12.95 -50.09 -16.50
N PRO A 169 13.10 -51.02 -17.48
CA PRO A 169 12.12 -51.94 -18.05
C PRO A 169 10.76 -51.99 -17.41
N ASP A 170 10.89 -52.45 -16.17
CA ASP A 170 9.91 -53.17 -15.40
C ASP A 170 9.47 -52.34 -14.19
N ALA A 171 9.69 -51.02 -14.24
CA ALA A 171 9.30 -50.11 -13.18
C ALA A 171 7.79 -50.22 -12.90
N THR A 172 7.45 -50.45 -11.63
CA THR A 172 6.07 -50.66 -11.20
C THR A 172 5.29 -49.36 -11.37
N ALA A 173 4.20 -49.40 -12.14
CA ALA A 173 3.33 -48.23 -12.30
C ALA A 173 2.70 -47.84 -10.96
N VAL A 174 2.63 -46.53 -10.68
CA VAL A 174 1.96 -46.01 -9.50
C VAL A 174 0.46 -45.97 -9.76
N ILE A 175 -0.30 -46.61 -8.87
CA ILE A 175 -1.75 -46.62 -8.93
C ILE A 175 -2.28 -45.28 -8.43
N VAL A 176 -3.05 -44.62 -9.27
CA VAL A 176 -3.76 -43.37 -8.98
C VAL A 176 -5.23 -43.65 -9.21
N GLU A 177 -6.06 -43.38 -8.19
CA GLU A 177 -7.50 -43.50 -8.38
C GLU A 177 -7.95 -42.45 -9.39
N GLN A 178 -8.77 -42.84 -10.37
CA GLN A 178 -9.40 -41.85 -11.23
C GLN A 178 -10.20 -40.95 -10.32
N PRO A 179 -9.84 -39.67 -10.24
CA PRO A 179 -10.59 -38.79 -9.39
C PRO A 179 -12.04 -38.74 -9.92
N PRO A 180 -13.07 -38.73 -9.05
CA PRO A 180 -14.46 -38.59 -9.52
C PRO A 180 -14.53 -37.38 -10.45
N MET A 181 -15.52 -37.32 -11.37
CA MET A 181 -15.77 -36.24 -12.38
C MET A 181 -16.01 -34.82 -11.79
N PHE A 182 -15.35 -34.53 -10.68
CA PHE A 182 -15.43 -33.45 -9.72
C PHE A 182 -14.13 -33.26 -8.94
N PHE A 183 -13.00 -33.66 -9.53
CA PHE A 183 -11.67 -33.52 -8.94
C PHE A 183 -10.71 -32.86 -9.95
N LYS A 184 -11.11 -31.68 -10.45
CA LYS A 184 -10.21 -30.54 -10.25
C LYS A 184 -10.48 -30.10 -8.83
N SER A 185 -9.46 -29.75 -8.05
CA SER A 185 -9.66 -28.81 -6.96
C SER A 185 -10.44 -27.59 -7.49
N GLN A 186 -11.48 -27.15 -6.79
CA GLN A 186 -12.84 -27.67 -6.98
C GLN A 186 -13.54 -26.93 -8.14
N LYS A 187 -13.68 -27.58 -9.29
CA LYS A 187 -14.69 -27.20 -10.30
C LYS A 187 -15.71 -28.32 -10.38
N LYS A 188 -16.86 -28.10 -9.74
CA LYS A 188 -18.02 -28.97 -9.93
C LYS A 188 -18.90 -28.51 -11.09
N LYS A 189 -18.76 -29.12 -12.27
CA LYS A 189 -19.92 -29.38 -13.15
C LYS A 189 -19.94 -30.84 -13.63
N ARG A 190 -20.97 -31.58 -13.22
CA ARG A 190 -21.40 -32.82 -13.89
C ARG A 190 -22.26 -32.43 -15.08
N ALA A 191 -21.95 -33.02 -16.22
CA ALA A 191 -22.86 -33.13 -17.35
C ALA A 191 -23.73 -34.39 -17.20
N SER A 192 -24.96 -34.37 -17.69
CA SER A 192 -25.41 -35.23 -18.80
C SER A 192 -26.94 -35.26 -18.97
N GLY A 193 -27.37 -35.44 -20.22
CA GLY A 193 -28.48 -36.35 -20.51
C GLY A 193 -29.85 -35.72 -20.79
N LYS A 194 -30.09 -35.37 -22.06
CA LYS A 194 -31.41 -35.14 -22.65
C LYS A 194 -32.37 -36.33 -22.41
N LYS A 195 -33.59 -36.03 -21.94
CA LYS A 195 -34.81 -36.74 -22.35
C LYS A 195 -35.75 -35.74 -23.04
N LYS A 196 -36.25 -36.12 -24.22
CA LYS A 196 -37.24 -35.37 -25.01
C LYS A 196 -38.53 -35.14 -24.19
N LYS A 197 -39.02 -33.90 -24.20
CA LYS A 197 -40.46 -33.57 -24.12
C LYS A 197 -40.76 -32.49 -25.16
N THR A 198 -41.62 -32.85 -26.10
CA THR A 198 -42.42 -31.96 -26.93
C THR A 198 -43.48 -31.28 -26.05
N THR A 199 -43.55 -29.95 -26.07
CA THR A 199 -44.77 -29.18 -25.79
C THR A 199 -44.68 -27.83 -26.52
N ALA A 200 -45.81 -27.43 -27.07
CA ALA A 200 -46.06 -26.23 -27.89
C ALA A 200 -45.97 -24.93 -27.04
N PRO A 201 -46.10 -23.73 -27.64
CA PRO A 201 -45.82 -22.46 -26.98
C PRO A 201 -46.93 -22.12 -25.99
N ASP A 202 -46.57 -21.84 -24.75
CA ASP A 202 -47.51 -21.33 -23.76
C ASP A 202 -47.27 -19.83 -23.58
N ASN A 203 -48.20 -19.07 -24.16
CA ASN A 203 -48.43 -17.67 -23.85
C ASN A 203 -48.75 -17.56 -22.36
N ASN A 204 -47.98 -16.78 -21.60
CA ASN A 204 -48.56 -16.05 -20.48
C ASN A 204 -47.86 -14.69 -20.31
N PRO A 205 -48.62 -13.63 -20.04
CA PRO A 205 -48.10 -12.27 -20.03
C PRO A 205 -47.28 -12.04 -18.77
N LEU A 206 -46.03 -11.63 -18.93
CA LEU A 206 -45.19 -11.16 -17.82
C LEU A 206 -45.75 -9.83 -17.33
N THR A 207 -46.34 -9.83 -16.14
CA THR A 207 -46.75 -8.60 -15.43
C THR A 207 -45.54 -7.82 -14.93
N GLU A 208 -45.66 -6.48 -15.03
CA GLU A 208 -44.72 -5.40 -14.65
C GLU A 208 -43.94 -5.61 -13.34
N GLN A 209 -44.48 -6.36 -12.37
CA GLN A 209 -43.85 -6.57 -11.06
C GLN A 209 -42.70 -7.59 -11.07
N VAL A 210 -42.56 -8.43 -12.11
CA VAL A 210 -41.46 -9.41 -12.20
C VAL A 210 -40.18 -8.78 -12.81
N ALA A 211 -40.28 -7.62 -13.45
CA ALA A 211 -39.18 -6.92 -14.12
C ALA A 211 -38.21 -6.17 -13.17
N LEU A 212 -38.53 -6.06 -11.87
CA LEU A 212 -37.74 -5.34 -10.88
C LEU A 212 -36.81 -6.23 -10.02
N ASN A 213 -36.78 -7.54 -10.24
CA ASN A 213 -35.82 -8.41 -9.57
C ASN A 213 -34.45 -8.34 -10.25
N TYR A 214 -33.49 -7.73 -9.54
CA TYR A 214 -32.07 -7.49 -9.87
C TYR A 214 -31.20 -8.72 -10.21
N HIS A 215 -31.77 -9.84 -10.65
CA HIS A 215 -31.05 -11.09 -10.94
C HIS A 215 -30.86 -11.39 -12.43
N SER A 216 -31.07 -10.42 -13.31
CA SER A 216 -30.74 -10.60 -14.73
C SER A 216 -29.22 -10.59 -14.94
N SER A 217 -28.70 -11.59 -15.65
CA SER A 217 -27.31 -11.64 -16.15
C SER A 217 -26.91 -10.43 -17.00
N HIS A 218 -27.86 -9.57 -17.39
CA HIS A 218 -27.64 -8.37 -18.18
C HIS A 218 -27.39 -7.12 -17.34
N ALA A 219 -27.66 -7.10 -16.03
CA ALA A 219 -27.49 -5.89 -15.21
C ALA A 219 -26.04 -5.36 -15.24
N SER A 220 -25.06 -6.22 -14.96
CA SER A 220 -23.64 -5.81 -15.00
C SER A 220 -23.14 -5.56 -16.40
N LEU A 221 -23.63 -6.32 -17.38
CA LEU A 221 -23.38 -6.03 -18.79
C LEU A 221 -23.86 -4.61 -19.14
N MET A 222 -25.06 -4.22 -18.73
CA MET A 222 -25.63 -2.91 -18.99
C MET A 222 -24.84 -1.80 -18.29
N VAL A 223 -24.41 -2.00 -17.03
CA VAL A 223 -23.55 -1.06 -16.29
C VAL A 223 -22.21 -0.86 -17.00
N THR A 224 -21.54 -1.94 -17.40
CA THR A 224 -20.24 -1.85 -18.06
C THR A 224 -20.34 -1.28 -19.47
N LEU A 225 -21.36 -1.66 -20.24
CA LEU A 225 -21.63 -1.06 -21.55
C LEU A 225 -21.94 0.44 -21.40
N ASN A 226 -22.67 0.86 -20.37
CA ASN A 226 -22.91 2.27 -20.07
C ASN A 226 -21.61 3.00 -19.69
N TYR A 227 -20.71 2.38 -18.90
CA TYR A 227 -19.38 2.94 -18.60
C TYR A 227 -18.55 3.18 -19.88
N TYR A 228 -18.50 2.20 -20.78
CA TYR A 228 -17.78 2.35 -22.05
C TYR A 228 -18.46 3.36 -22.97
N HIS A 229 -19.79 3.40 -22.99
CA HIS A 229 -20.56 4.37 -23.77
C HIS A 229 -20.32 5.80 -23.29
N ASN A 230 -20.25 6.02 -21.97
CA ASN A 230 -19.90 7.31 -21.35
C ASN A 230 -18.48 7.80 -21.71
N LYS A 231 -17.54 6.89 -22.05
CA LYS A 231 -16.20 7.27 -22.52
C LYS A 231 -16.21 7.70 -23.99
N SER A 232 -17.10 7.14 -24.81
CA SER A 232 -17.21 7.47 -26.23
C SER A 232 -18.15 8.64 -26.52
N GLU A 233 -19.23 8.78 -25.76
CA GLU A 233 -20.24 9.82 -25.92
C GLU A 233 -20.61 10.41 -24.57
N LYS A 234 -20.99 11.70 -24.53
CA LYS A 234 -21.39 12.38 -23.29
C LYS A 234 -22.88 12.66 -23.29
N TYR A 235 -23.52 12.38 -22.16
CA TYR A 235 -24.90 12.76 -21.90
C TYR A 235 -24.97 14.24 -21.50
N VAL A 236 -25.31 15.11 -22.46
CA VAL A 236 -25.40 16.57 -22.28
C VAL A 236 -26.62 17.13 -23.01
N THR A 237 -27.09 18.29 -22.57
CA THR A 237 -28.21 19.01 -23.19
C THR A 237 -27.94 19.25 -24.69
N GLY A 238 -28.79 18.69 -25.56
CA GLY A 238 -28.61 18.68 -27.03
C GLY A 238 -28.14 17.35 -27.64
N ASN A 239 -27.56 16.44 -26.85
CA ASN A 239 -27.13 15.10 -27.30
C ASN A 239 -27.85 13.95 -26.58
N ARG A 240 -28.85 14.25 -25.73
CA ARG A 240 -29.52 13.26 -24.86
C ARG A 240 -30.18 12.13 -25.64
N ASN A 241 -30.97 12.46 -26.67
CA ASN A 241 -31.67 11.48 -27.49
C ASN A 241 -30.70 10.62 -28.31
N ASN A 242 -29.67 11.22 -28.89
CA ASN A 242 -28.67 10.46 -29.64
C ASN A 242 -27.86 9.54 -28.72
N TYR A 243 -27.44 10.03 -27.55
CA TYR A 243 -26.74 9.23 -26.54
C TYR A 243 -27.56 8.00 -26.14
N LEU A 244 -28.83 8.19 -25.78
CA LEU A 244 -29.70 7.09 -25.35
C LEU A 244 -29.99 6.12 -26.49
N HIS A 245 -30.15 6.62 -27.72
CA HIS A 245 -30.38 5.77 -28.88
C HIS A 245 -29.16 4.88 -29.16
N CYS A 246 -27.95 5.47 -29.17
CA CYS A 246 -26.70 4.73 -29.30
C CYS A 246 -26.52 3.70 -28.17
N LEU A 247 -26.88 4.05 -26.93
CA LEU A 247 -26.84 3.14 -25.78
C LEU A 247 -27.81 1.96 -25.96
N ALA A 248 -29.04 2.23 -26.39
CA ALA A 248 -30.03 1.19 -26.66
C ALA A 248 -29.61 0.28 -27.84
N CYS A 249 -29.02 0.84 -28.91
CA CYS A 249 -28.43 0.04 -29.99
C CYS A 249 -27.27 -0.83 -29.49
N MET A 250 -26.47 -0.33 -28.55
CA MET A 250 -25.41 -1.10 -27.92
C MET A 250 -25.99 -2.27 -27.10
N TYR A 251 -27.02 -2.05 -26.30
CA TYR A 251 -27.73 -3.11 -25.58
C TYR A 251 -28.33 -4.17 -26.52
N ASN A 252 -28.98 -3.74 -27.61
CA ASN A 252 -29.49 -4.62 -28.66
C ASN A 252 -28.37 -5.53 -29.23
N ARG A 253 -27.25 -4.93 -29.65
CA ARG A 253 -26.10 -5.67 -30.21
C ARG A 253 -25.51 -6.72 -29.29
N TYR A 254 -25.52 -6.46 -27.98
CA TYR A 254 -25.00 -7.38 -26.96
C TYR A 254 -26.07 -8.35 -26.42
N GLY A 255 -27.27 -8.35 -27.00
CA GLY A 255 -28.32 -9.34 -26.73
C GLY A 255 -29.14 -9.09 -25.47
N VAL A 256 -29.12 -7.87 -24.93
CA VAL A 256 -29.96 -7.49 -23.78
C VAL A 256 -31.42 -7.37 -24.24
N PRO A 257 -32.40 -8.04 -23.61
CA PRO A 257 -33.81 -7.91 -23.97
C PRO A 257 -34.32 -6.47 -23.86
N GLN A 258 -35.22 -6.07 -24.77
CA GLN A 258 -35.74 -4.69 -24.84
C GLN A 258 -36.39 -4.24 -23.52
N GLU A 259 -37.16 -5.12 -22.87
CA GLU A 259 -37.83 -4.83 -21.61
C GLU A 259 -36.83 -4.51 -20.48
N GLU A 260 -35.74 -5.28 -20.38
CA GLU A 260 -34.69 -5.07 -19.39
C GLU A 260 -33.89 -3.79 -19.67
N ALA A 261 -33.56 -3.54 -20.94
CA ALA A 261 -32.89 -2.31 -21.38
C ALA A 261 -33.75 -1.07 -21.09
N ALA A 262 -35.07 -1.15 -21.34
CA ALA A 262 -36.01 -0.07 -21.06
C ALA A 262 -36.11 0.23 -19.56
N ALA A 263 -36.23 -0.79 -18.72
CA ALA A 263 -36.24 -0.62 -17.27
C ALA A 263 -34.94 0.04 -16.78
N PHE A 264 -33.77 -0.43 -17.25
CA PHE A 264 -32.48 0.12 -16.87
C PHE A 264 -32.32 1.58 -17.29
N ILE A 265 -32.62 1.92 -18.55
CA ILE A 265 -32.50 3.29 -19.06
C ILE A 265 -33.44 4.25 -18.31
N LYS A 266 -34.71 3.87 -18.12
CA LYS A 266 -35.69 4.70 -17.40
C LYS A 266 -35.34 4.91 -15.93
N SER A 267 -34.67 3.96 -15.29
CA SER A 267 -34.23 4.11 -13.89
C SER A 267 -33.02 5.04 -13.74
N GLN A 268 -32.11 5.06 -14.72
CA GLN A 268 -30.90 5.91 -14.65
C GLN A 268 -31.10 7.32 -15.21
N PHE A 269 -31.98 7.48 -16.18
CA PHE A 269 -32.21 8.73 -16.89
C PHE A 269 -33.67 9.14 -16.70
N THR A 270 -33.91 10.11 -15.82
CA THR A 270 -35.26 10.55 -15.41
C THR A 270 -35.67 11.88 -16.02
N ASP A 271 -34.85 12.44 -16.91
CA ASP A 271 -34.96 13.79 -17.43
C ASP A 271 -35.66 13.90 -18.79
N LEU A 272 -36.15 12.79 -19.36
CA LEU A 272 -36.97 12.75 -20.57
C LEU A 272 -38.33 12.08 -20.30
N PRO A 273 -39.39 12.44 -21.05
CA PRO A 273 -40.69 11.78 -20.95
C PRO A 273 -40.61 10.29 -21.26
N ALA A 274 -41.34 9.46 -20.50
CA ALA A 274 -41.32 8.00 -20.66
C ALA A 274 -41.70 7.56 -22.09
N ASP A 275 -42.67 8.24 -22.70
CA ASP A 275 -43.14 7.94 -24.07
C ASP A 275 -42.06 8.21 -25.14
N GLU A 276 -41.24 9.25 -24.94
CA GLU A 276 -40.13 9.60 -25.83
C GLU A 276 -38.99 8.57 -25.70
N MET A 277 -38.71 8.12 -24.48
CA MET A 277 -37.76 7.03 -24.23
C MET A 277 -38.21 5.71 -24.84
N ASP A 278 -39.50 5.35 -24.71
CA ASP A 278 -40.03 4.12 -25.28
C ASP A 278 -39.97 4.11 -26.80
N ALA A 279 -40.30 5.22 -27.46
CA ALA A 279 -40.19 5.35 -28.91
C ALA A 279 -38.73 5.20 -29.40
N LEU A 280 -37.79 5.80 -28.67
CA LEU A 280 -36.36 5.76 -28.98
C LEU A 280 -35.77 4.35 -28.78
N ILE A 281 -36.10 3.69 -27.68
CA ILE A 281 -35.65 2.32 -27.40
C ILE A 281 -36.30 1.37 -28.41
N GLY A 282 -37.58 1.56 -28.73
CA GLY A 282 -38.28 0.83 -29.79
C GLY A 282 -37.61 0.97 -31.16
N SER A 283 -37.16 2.17 -31.52
CA SER A 283 -36.39 2.41 -32.75
C SER A 283 -35.07 1.61 -32.76
N ALA A 284 -34.31 1.64 -31.66
CA ALA A 284 -33.05 0.92 -31.55
C ALA A 284 -33.21 -0.61 -31.62
N TYR A 285 -34.31 -1.14 -31.05
CA TYR A 285 -34.63 -2.58 -31.04
C TYR A 285 -35.43 -3.05 -32.27
N GLY A 286 -35.91 -2.14 -33.11
CA GLY A 286 -36.53 -2.49 -34.41
C GLY A 286 -35.54 -3.15 -35.38
N HIS A 287 -34.23 -2.96 -35.17
CA HIS A 287 -33.17 -3.61 -35.91
C HIS A 287 -32.89 -5.03 -35.37
N ASN A 288 -33.82 -5.95 -35.58
CA ASN A 288 -33.70 -7.36 -35.14
C ASN A 288 -32.46 -8.08 -35.70
N GLU A 289 -31.95 -7.64 -36.85
CA GLU A 289 -30.74 -8.19 -37.48
C GLU A 289 -29.46 -7.89 -36.67
N GLU A 290 -29.46 -6.83 -35.86
CA GLU A 290 -28.32 -6.47 -35.02
C GLU A 290 -28.34 -7.18 -33.65
N PHE A 291 -29.44 -7.84 -33.27
CA PHE A 291 -29.60 -8.45 -31.95
C PHE A 291 -28.63 -9.63 -31.73
N ASP A 292 -27.94 -9.64 -30.58
CA ASP A 292 -26.93 -10.66 -30.18
C ASP A 292 -25.78 -10.85 -31.21
N THR A 293 -25.50 -9.83 -32.03
CA THR A 293 -24.40 -9.86 -33.01
C THR A 293 -23.01 -9.72 -32.37
N ARG A 294 -22.93 -9.06 -31.22
CA ARG A 294 -21.68 -8.87 -30.45
C ARG A 294 -21.70 -9.72 -29.19
N LYS A 295 -20.82 -10.72 -29.15
CA LYS A 295 -20.67 -11.59 -27.99
C LYS A 295 -19.46 -11.21 -27.17
N LEU A 296 -19.66 -11.00 -25.88
CA LEU A 296 -18.54 -10.95 -24.95
C LEU A 296 -17.80 -12.29 -24.97
N ASN A 297 -16.48 -12.21 -24.99
CA ASN A 297 -15.65 -13.39 -24.83
C ASN A 297 -15.80 -13.94 -23.40
N SER A 298 -15.38 -15.19 -23.19
CA SER A 298 -15.56 -15.87 -21.91
C SER A 298 -14.89 -15.15 -20.74
N THR A 299 -13.80 -14.42 -21.00
CA THR A 299 -13.06 -13.64 -19.99
C THR A 299 -13.81 -12.39 -19.57
N GLN A 300 -14.38 -11.64 -20.53
CA GLN A 300 -15.18 -10.45 -20.27
C GLN A 300 -16.44 -10.81 -19.46
N LYS A 301 -17.14 -11.89 -19.84
CA LYS A 301 -18.30 -12.37 -19.07
C LYS A 301 -17.94 -12.71 -17.62
N ARG A 302 -16.79 -13.35 -17.39
CA ARG A 302 -16.32 -13.66 -16.03
C ARG A 302 -16.01 -12.40 -15.23
N MET A 303 -15.35 -11.41 -15.82
CA MET A 303 -15.03 -10.15 -15.13
C MET A 303 -16.30 -9.41 -14.71
N LEU A 304 -17.30 -9.33 -15.58
CA LEU A 304 -18.59 -8.71 -15.24
C LEU A 304 -19.30 -9.39 -14.08
N GLN A 305 -19.22 -10.73 -14.01
CA GLN A 305 -19.84 -11.49 -12.93
C GLN A 305 -19.12 -11.27 -11.59
N ILE A 306 -17.78 -11.17 -11.63
CA ILE A 306 -16.97 -10.85 -10.44
C ILE A 306 -17.28 -9.42 -9.99
N GLU A 307 -17.31 -8.46 -10.91
CA GLU A 307 -17.68 -7.07 -10.64
C GLU A 307 -19.07 -6.96 -9.99
N GLN A 308 -20.06 -7.64 -10.57
CA GLN A 308 -21.41 -7.72 -10.04
C GLN A 308 -21.42 -8.21 -8.61
N HIS A 309 -20.78 -9.35 -8.39
CA HIS A 309 -20.80 -9.98 -7.08
C HIS A 309 -20.15 -9.11 -6.03
N ILE A 310 -18.99 -8.51 -6.33
CA ILE A 310 -18.33 -7.60 -5.39
C ILE A 310 -19.24 -6.41 -5.10
N LYS A 311 -19.87 -5.81 -6.12
CA LYS A 311 -20.78 -4.67 -5.93
C LYS A 311 -22.02 -5.01 -5.10
N GLU A 312 -22.56 -6.21 -5.25
CA GLU A 312 -23.76 -6.67 -4.53
C GLU A 312 -23.45 -7.06 -3.08
N ASN A 313 -22.25 -7.56 -2.80
CA ASN A 313 -21.90 -8.11 -1.48
C ASN A 313 -20.96 -7.21 -0.68
N TYR A 314 -20.32 -6.21 -1.30
CA TYR A 314 -19.33 -5.35 -0.68
C TYR A 314 -19.52 -3.88 -1.08
N ASP A 315 -19.20 -3.01 -0.13
CA ASP A 315 -18.83 -1.62 -0.40
C ASP A 315 -17.31 -1.53 -0.32
N THR A 316 -16.66 -1.10 -1.40
CA THR A 316 -15.21 -0.87 -1.44
C THR A 316 -14.91 0.60 -1.65
N ARG A 317 -13.91 1.12 -0.94
CA ARG A 317 -13.46 2.51 -1.08
C ARG A 317 -11.95 2.64 -0.87
N TYR A 318 -11.33 3.58 -1.57
CA TYR A 318 -9.90 3.87 -1.44
C TYR A 318 -9.70 5.08 -0.54
N ASN A 319 -8.96 4.89 0.56
CA ASN A 319 -8.62 5.95 1.49
C ASN A 319 -7.47 6.78 0.93
N GLU A 320 -7.75 8.03 0.56
CA GLU A 320 -6.76 8.93 -0.04
C GLU A 320 -5.63 9.36 0.90
N VAL A 321 -5.84 9.29 2.22
CA VAL A 321 -4.83 9.69 3.21
C VAL A 321 -3.92 8.52 3.57
N LEU A 322 -4.51 7.35 3.91
CA LEU A 322 -3.72 6.16 4.25
C LEU A 322 -3.15 5.44 3.02
N HIS A 323 -3.70 5.69 1.84
CA HIS A 323 -3.39 4.99 0.59
C HIS A 323 -3.67 3.48 0.62
N ILE A 324 -4.73 3.09 1.32
CA ILE A 324 -5.17 1.69 1.48
C ILE A 324 -6.60 1.51 0.98
N MET A 325 -6.91 0.29 0.56
CA MET A 325 -8.30 -0.10 0.28
C MET A 325 -9.01 -0.45 1.58
N GLU A 326 -10.27 -0.03 1.66
CA GLU A 326 -11.19 -0.39 2.72
C GLU A 326 -12.41 -1.08 2.13
N TYR A 327 -13.04 -1.95 2.93
CA TYR A 327 -14.26 -2.65 2.56
C TYR A 327 -15.22 -2.74 3.73
N ARG A 328 -16.50 -2.96 3.45
CA ARG A 328 -17.46 -3.56 4.37
C ARG A 328 -18.36 -4.52 3.61
N ARG A 329 -18.88 -5.55 4.28
CA ARG A 329 -19.88 -6.45 3.68
C ARG A 329 -21.24 -5.74 3.65
N ARG A 330 -21.94 -5.81 2.53
CA ARG A 330 -23.34 -5.37 2.46
C ARG A 330 -24.21 -6.35 3.25
N LYS A 331 -25.13 -5.81 4.03
CA LYS A 331 -26.17 -6.55 4.71
C LYS A 331 -27.52 -6.15 4.13
N THR A 332 -28.57 -6.90 4.46
CA THR A 332 -29.94 -6.55 4.06
C THR A 332 -30.31 -5.17 4.59
N ASP A 333 -31.16 -4.42 3.86
CA ASP A 333 -31.54 -3.04 4.19
C ASP A 333 -32.16 -2.84 5.59
N THR A 334 -32.51 -3.94 6.26
CA THR A 334 -33.03 -3.97 7.63
C THR A 334 -31.97 -3.91 8.72
N GLU A 335 -30.68 -4.11 8.39
CA GLU A 335 -29.58 -4.15 9.35
C GLU A 335 -28.69 -2.89 9.27
N GLN A 336 -28.16 -2.46 10.42
CA GLN A 336 -27.21 -1.35 10.43
C GLN A 336 -25.91 -1.75 9.70
N PRO A 337 -25.38 -0.88 8.83
CA PRO A 337 -24.17 -1.19 8.09
C PRO A 337 -22.97 -1.32 9.03
N GLU A 338 -22.13 -2.32 8.77
CA GLU A 338 -20.87 -2.52 9.50
C GLU A 338 -19.88 -1.37 9.20
N PRO A 339 -18.95 -1.09 10.14
CA PRO A 339 -17.87 -0.13 9.88
C PRO A 339 -16.97 -0.64 8.75
N PHE A 340 -16.31 0.29 8.07
CA PHE A 340 -15.29 -0.06 7.09
C PHE A 340 -14.06 -0.64 7.78
N HIS A 341 -13.52 -1.70 7.20
CA HIS A 341 -12.32 -2.38 7.61
C HIS A 341 -11.25 -2.27 6.53
N ILE A 342 -9.97 -2.31 6.92
CA ILE A 342 -8.87 -2.36 5.97
C ILE A 342 -8.98 -3.66 5.17
N LEU A 343 -8.88 -3.57 3.84
CA LEU A 343 -8.80 -4.72 2.96
C LEU A 343 -7.40 -5.33 3.08
N ASP A 344 -7.27 -6.33 3.95
CA ASP A 344 -6.04 -7.08 4.15
C ASP A 344 -5.96 -8.30 3.23
N GLU A 345 -4.79 -8.97 3.24
CA GLU A 345 -4.55 -10.16 2.41
C GLU A 345 -5.52 -11.30 2.74
N MET A 346 -5.95 -11.42 4.01
CA MET A 346 -6.91 -12.43 4.42
C MET A 346 -8.28 -12.20 3.77
N MET A 347 -8.75 -10.96 3.74
CA MET A 347 -10.02 -10.64 3.08
C MET A 347 -9.91 -10.75 1.55
N GLU A 348 -8.79 -10.33 0.95
CA GLU A 348 -8.55 -10.54 -0.49
C GLU A 348 -8.64 -12.04 -0.86
N ASN A 349 -8.06 -12.90 -0.03
CA ASN A 349 -8.15 -14.35 -0.18
C ASN A 349 -9.57 -14.89 0.06
N SER A 350 -10.32 -14.29 0.98
CA SER A 350 -11.71 -14.67 1.25
C SER A 350 -12.63 -14.34 0.07
N ILE A 351 -12.54 -13.12 -0.48
CA ILE A 351 -13.27 -12.72 -1.69
C ILE A 351 -12.90 -13.63 -2.86
N TRP A 352 -11.61 -13.94 -3.01
CA TRP A 352 -11.15 -14.87 -4.04
C TRP A 352 -11.74 -16.28 -3.87
N MET A 353 -11.83 -16.80 -2.65
CA MET A 353 -12.48 -18.10 -2.37
C MET A 353 -13.96 -18.06 -2.74
N GLU A 354 -14.69 -17.02 -2.31
CA GLU A 354 -16.11 -16.83 -2.64
C GLU A 354 -16.34 -16.81 -4.16
N MET A 355 -15.49 -16.12 -4.93
CA MET A 355 -15.61 -16.07 -6.39
C MET A 355 -15.41 -17.45 -7.03
N ASN A 356 -14.45 -18.23 -6.54
CA ASN A 356 -14.19 -19.56 -7.08
C ASN A 356 -15.29 -20.56 -6.70
N GLU A 357 -15.87 -20.45 -5.51
CA GLU A 357 -17.03 -21.25 -5.08
C GLU A 357 -18.25 -21.01 -5.95
N LEU A 358 -18.49 -19.76 -6.38
CA LEU A 358 -19.53 -19.39 -7.33
C LEU A 358 -19.22 -19.83 -8.78
N GLY A 359 -18.02 -20.39 -9.02
CA GLY A 359 -17.58 -20.88 -10.32
C GLY A 359 -16.94 -19.82 -11.21
N TYR A 360 -16.69 -18.62 -10.70
CA TYR A 360 -15.97 -17.54 -11.39
C TYR A 360 -14.47 -17.69 -11.20
N SER A 361 -13.87 -18.53 -12.04
CA SER A 361 -12.42 -18.80 -12.04
C SER A 361 -11.63 -17.49 -12.21
N CYS A 362 -10.94 -17.07 -11.15
CA CYS A 362 -10.11 -15.87 -11.12
C CYS A 362 -8.90 -16.07 -10.18
N THR A 363 -7.92 -15.16 -10.27
CA THR A 363 -6.76 -15.12 -9.37
C THR A 363 -6.96 -14.02 -8.33
N VAL A 364 -6.28 -14.10 -7.17
CA VAL A 364 -6.25 -12.98 -6.20
C VAL A 364 -5.81 -11.69 -6.88
N LYS A 365 -4.84 -11.78 -7.81
CA LYS A 365 -4.39 -10.62 -8.59
C LYS A 365 -5.49 -10.00 -9.45
N THR A 366 -6.45 -10.80 -9.92
CA THR A 366 -7.63 -10.31 -10.64
C THR A 366 -8.52 -9.46 -9.73
N ILE A 367 -8.76 -9.94 -8.51
CA ILE A 367 -9.53 -9.23 -7.48
C ILE A 367 -8.82 -7.93 -7.10
N GLN A 368 -7.52 -7.97 -6.84
CA GLN A 368 -6.71 -6.77 -6.59
C GLN A 368 -6.80 -5.78 -7.75
N ASN A 369 -6.60 -6.21 -8.99
CA ASN A 369 -6.66 -5.30 -10.14
C ASN A 369 -8.04 -4.67 -10.31
N LEU A 370 -9.11 -5.37 -9.94
CA LEU A 370 -10.46 -4.82 -9.98
C LEU A 370 -10.68 -3.82 -8.83
N ILE A 371 -10.41 -4.22 -7.59
CA ILE A 371 -10.67 -3.37 -6.41
C ILE A 371 -9.79 -2.12 -6.39
N TYR A 372 -8.53 -2.21 -6.81
CA TYR A 372 -7.59 -1.08 -6.91
C TYR A 372 -7.71 -0.30 -8.23
N SER A 373 -8.83 -0.42 -8.95
CA SER A 373 -9.13 0.38 -10.15
C SER A 373 -10.26 1.37 -9.90
N ASP A 374 -10.65 2.11 -10.95
CA ASP A 374 -11.81 3.02 -10.97
C ASP A 374 -13.15 2.36 -10.58
N PHE A 375 -13.18 1.05 -10.34
CA PHE A 375 -14.30 0.34 -9.74
C PHE A 375 -14.62 0.82 -8.31
N SER A 376 -13.59 1.05 -7.49
CA SER A 376 -13.78 1.52 -6.10
C SER A 376 -13.78 3.03 -6.04
N ILE A 377 -14.67 3.60 -5.21
CA ILE A 377 -14.77 5.04 -5.03
C ILE A 377 -13.58 5.51 -4.18
N THR A 378 -12.93 6.61 -4.56
CA THR A 378 -11.93 7.25 -3.69
C THR A 378 -12.61 8.20 -2.72
N TYR A 379 -12.09 8.26 -1.50
CA TYR A 379 -12.65 9.13 -0.47
C TYR A 379 -11.55 9.74 0.38
N HIS A 380 -11.77 11.00 0.78
CA HIS A 380 -10.87 11.70 1.68
C HIS A 380 -11.50 11.74 3.09
N PRO A 381 -11.06 10.91 4.03
CA PRO A 381 -11.71 10.70 5.33
C PRO A 381 -11.90 11.98 6.14
N ILE A 382 -10.89 12.87 6.13
CA ILE A 382 -10.91 14.11 6.91
C ILE A 382 -11.87 15.14 6.28
N ARG A 383 -11.91 15.25 4.94
CA ARG A 383 -12.83 16.14 4.22
C ARG A 383 -14.27 15.67 4.42
N GLU A 384 -14.53 14.37 4.24
CA GLU A 384 -15.86 13.80 4.48
C GLU A 384 -16.32 13.97 5.92
N TYR A 385 -15.43 13.78 6.90
CA TYR A 385 -15.74 14.05 8.30
C TYR A 385 -16.19 15.50 8.48
N LEU A 386 -15.41 16.47 8.01
CA LEU A 386 -15.77 17.89 8.09
C LEU A 386 -17.07 18.22 7.35
N ASP A 387 -17.35 17.56 6.22
CA ASP A 387 -18.57 17.75 5.44
C ASP A 387 -19.82 17.14 6.09
N SER A 388 -19.66 16.11 6.91
CA SER A 388 -20.74 15.51 7.69
C SER A 388 -21.13 16.30 8.95
N LEU A 389 -20.34 17.31 9.33
CA LEU A 389 -20.54 18.07 10.57
C LEU A 389 -21.80 18.96 10.51
N PRO A 390 -22.47 19.15 11.67
CA PRO A 390 -23.54 20.14 11.77
C PRO A 390 -22.99 21.57 11.62
N GLU A 391 -23.90 22.53 11.44
CA GLU A 391 -23.54 23.94 11.57
C GLU A 391 -23.08 24.25 13.00
N TRP A 392 -22.14 25.19 13.11
CA TRP A 392 -21.63 25.66 14.38
C TRP A 392 -22.72 26.43 15.15
N ASP A 393 -22.92 26.09 16.41
CA ASP A 393 -23.97 26.68 17.25
C ASP A 393 -23.64 28.06 17.85
N GLY A 394 -22.43 28.58 17.59
CA GLY A 394 -21.96 29.87 18.09
C GLY A 394 -21.21 29.82 19.42
N THR A 395 -21.14 28.66 20.06
CA THR A 395 -20.39 28.47 21.32
C THR A 395 -18.90 28.31 21.05
N ASP A 396 -18.05 28.97 21.83
CA ASP A 396 -16.59 28.86 21.70
C ASP A 396 -16.03 27.56 22.32
N TYR A 397 -16.19 26.46 21.61
CA TYR A 397 -15.69 25.14 22.00
C TYR A 397 -14.16 25.04 22.00
N ILE A 398 -13.49 25.78 21.11
CA ILE A 398 -12.02 25.89 21.10
C ILE A 398 -11.56 26.57 22.41
N GLY A 399 -12.18 27.68 22.80
CA GLY A 399 -11.87 28.36 24.06
C GLY A 399 -12.17 27.49 25.29
N ILE A 400 -13.28 26.74 25.30
CA ILE A 400 -13.59 25.78 26.37
C ILE A 400 -12.50 24.70 26.48
N LEU A 401 -12.07 24.14 25.34
CA LEU A 401 -10.98 23.16 25.29
C LEU A 401 -9.65 23.77 25.74
N ALA A 402 -9.33 24.97 25.29
CA ALA A 402 -8.11 25.66 25.69
C ALA A 402 -8.08 25.95 27.20
N ASN A 403 -9.21 26.35 27.78
CA ASN A 403 -9.33 26.65 29.21
C ASN A 403 -9.29 25.40 30.10
N SER A 404 -9.43 24.19 29.55
CA SER A 404 -9.22 22.95 30.30
C SER A 404 -7.72 22.66 30.53
N VAL A 405 -6.83 23.43 29.91
CA VAL A 405 -5.38 23.38 30.11
C VAL A 405 -4.96 24.72 30.73
N HIS A 406 -4.42 24.68 31.95
CA HIS A 406 -3.93 25.86 32.64
C HIS A 406 -2.44 26.04 32.35
N THR A 407 -2.08 27.21 31.82
CA THR A 407 -0.72 27.53 31.39
C THR A 407 -0.24 28.87 31.92
N SER A 408 1.09 29.07 31.96
CA SER A 408 1.74 30.31 32.38
C SER A 408 1.23 31.56 31.62
N HIS A 409 0.92 31.39 30.33
CA HIS A 409 0.42 32.46 29.44
C HIS A 409 -0.97 32.14 28.87
N GLN A 410 -1.97 31.94 29.74
CA GLN A 410 -3.31 31.46 29.37
C GLN A 410 -3.96 32.16 28.17
N LYS A 411 -3.95 33.49 28.11
CA LYS A 411 -4.57 34.24 26.99
C LYS A 411 -3.88 33.95 25.65
N PHE A 412 -2.55 33.82 25.69
CA PHE A 412 -1.77 33.54 24.50
C PHE A 412 -1.91 32.07 24.07
N TRP A 413 -1.98 31.16 25.04
CA TRP A 413 -2.30 29.74 24.81
C TRP A 413 -3.60 29.55 24.04
N VAL A 414 -4.69 30.21 24.47
CA VAL A 414 -6.01 30.12 23.80
C VAL A 414 -5.90 30.59 22.33
N GLU A 415 -5.25 31.74 22.10
CA GLU A 415 -5.02 32.28 20.75
C GLU A 415 -4.20 31.32 19.87
N CYS A 416 -3.13 30.75 20.43
CA CYS A 416 -2.25 29.82 19.72
C CYS A 416 -2.94 28.49 19.42
N LEU A 417 -3.71 27.93 20.35
CA LEU A 417 -4.42 26.67 20.16
C LEU A 417 -5.49 26.80 19.07
N GLU A 418 -6.25 27.90 19.04
CA GLU A 418 -7.25 28.16 18.00
C GLU A 418 -6.61 28.15 16.61
N ARG A 419 -5.55 28.94 16.42
CA ARG A 419 -4.83 29.01 15.14
C ARG A 419 -4.17 27.68 14.78
N TYR A 420 -3.59 26.98 15.76
CA TYR A 420 -3.00 25.67 15.54
C TYR A 420 -4.04 24.63 15.08
N LEU A 421 -5.21 24.56 15.70
CA LEU A 421 -6.26 23.62 15.33
C LEU A 421 -6.85 23.92 13.95
N VAL A 422 -7.05 25.20 13.62
CA VAL A 422 -7.49 25.60 12.28
C VAL A 422 -6.41 25.31 11.23
N GLY A 423 -5.14 25.60 11.53
CA GLY A 423 -4.01 25.28 10.67
C GLY A 423 -3.83 23.78 10.45
N MET A 424 -4.08 22.97 11.48
CA MET A 424 -4.07 21.51 11.40
C MET A 424 -5.14 20.98 10.43
N CYS A 425 -6.37 21.47 10.55
CA CYS A 425 -7.44 21.08 9.62
C CYS A 425 -7.18 21.59 8.20
N ALA A 426 -6.60 22.79 8.04
CA ALA A 426 -6.22 23.32 6.75
C ALA A 426 -5.19 22.43 6.04
N ALA A 427 -4.08 22.08 6.72
CA ALA A 427 -3.05 21.20 6.18
C ALA A 427 -3.58 19.79 5.86
N ALA A 428 -4.49 19.28 6.68
CA ALA A 428 -5.06 17.95 6.49
C ALA A 428 -6.12 17.88 5.37
N THR A 429 -6.58 19.02 4.84
CA THR A 429 -7.65 19.06 3.83
C THR A 429 -7.27 19.79 2.54
N GLN A 430 -6.25 20.65 2.55
CA GLN A 430 -5.80 21.42 1.40
C GLN A 430 -4.38 20.98 1.00
N ASP A 431 -4.22 20.46 -0.22
CA ASP A 431 -2.98 19.79 -0.66
C ASP A 431 -1.75 20.71 -0.76
N ASP A 432 -1.95 22.03 -0.80
CA ASP A 432 -0.90 23.05 -0.97
C ASP A 432 -0.52 23.79 0.33
N VAL A 433 -1.24 23.47 1.42
CA VAL A 433 -1.08 24.07 2.75
C VAL A 433 -0.34 23.10 3.67
N VAL A 434 0.55 23.65 4.49
CA VAL A 434 1.22 22.93 5.58
C VAL A 434 1.13 23.75 6.84
N ASN A 435 0.86 23.10 7.97
CA ASN A 435 0.94 23.74 9.26
C ASN A 435 2.41 23.90 9.67
N HIS A 436 2.92 25.12 9.63
CA HIS A 436 4.32 25.43 9.95
C HIS A 436 4.60 25.52 11.45
N THR A 437 3.61 25.21 12.29
CA THR A 437 3.71 25.28 13.74
C THR A 437 3.63 23.92 14.40
N VAL A 438 4.34 23.79 15.51
CA VAL A 438 4.47 22.59 16.33
C VAL A 438 4.04 22.94 17.74
N LEU A 439 3.03 22.26 18.26
CA LEU A 439 2.53 22.50 19.61
C LEU A 439 3.37 21.74 20.63
N LEU A 440 3.96 22.40 21.61
CA LEU A 440 4.76 21.74 22.66
C LEU A 440 4.20 22.04 24.04
N LEU A 441 3.83 20.97 24.77
CA LEU A 441 3.37 21.05 26.15
C LEU A 441 4.48 20.57 27.08
N CYS A 442 5.00 21.46 27.90
CA CYS A 442 6.09 21.20 28.85
C CYS A 442 5.54 21.22 30.28
N SER A 443 5.94 20.25 31.11
CA SER A 443 5.63 20.27 32.55
C SER A 443 6.54 19.29 33.28
N GLU A 444 7.16 19.76 34.35
CA GLU A 444 7.97 18.94 35.27
C GLU A 444 7.10 17.93 36.05
N ILE A 445 5.82 18.23 36.23
CA ILE A 445 4.85 17.33 36.85
C ILE A 445 4.53 16.21 35.87
N GLN A 446 4.96 14.99 36.22
CA GLN A 446 4.66 13.78 35.47
C GLN A 446 3.18 13.38 35.62
N ASN A 447 2.65 12.68 34.61
CA ASN A 447 1.27 12.16 34.58
C ASN A 447 0.16 13.21 34.68
N ILE A 448 0.45 14.48 34.36
CA ILE A 448 -0.55 15.55 34.31
C ILE A 448 -1.56 15.42 33.15
N GLY A 449 -1.28 14.54 32.18
CA GLY A 449 -2.22 14.23 31.09
C GLY A 449 -1.88 14.80 29.71
N LYS A 450 -0.68 15.38 29.52
CA LYS A 450 -0.25 16.03 28.25
C LYS A 450 -0.48 15.14 27.02
N THR A 451 0.02 13.90 27.07
CA THR A 451 -0.09 12.93 25.98
C THR A 451 -1.55 12.58 25.70
N THR A 452 -2.36 12.41 26.76
CA THR A 452 -3.80 12.15 26.66
C THR A 452 -4.55 13.32 26.05
N PHE A 453 -4.20 14.57 26.40
CA PHE A 453 -4.78 15.77 25.82
C PHE A 453 -4.52 15.83 24.31
N ILE A 454 -3.26 15.68 23.88
CA ILE A 454 -2.88 15.69 22.46
C ILE A 454 -3.62 14.57 21.70
N ASN A 455 -3.64 13.35 22.24
CA ASN A 455 -4.34 12.23 21.62
C ASN A 455 -5.86 12.44 21.52
N ASN A 456 -6.44 13.22 22.43
CA ASN A 456 -7.86 13.56 22.46
C ASN A 456 -8.20 14.80 21.61
N LEU A 457 -7.25 15.48 20.98
CA LEU A 457 -7.55 16.53 20.01
C LEU A 457 -8.26 15.96 18.76
N LEU A 458 -7.91 14.73 18.38
CA LEU A 458 -8.58 14.03 17.29
C LEU A 458 -9.84 13.31 17.78
N PRO A 459 -10.96 13.41 17.04
CA PRO A 459 -12.18 12.70 17.36
C PRO A 459 -11.99 11.19 17.14
N PRO A 460 -12.79 10.33 17.81
CA PRO A 460 -12.69 8.88 17.69
C PRO A 460 -12.61 8.36 16.24
N GLU A 461 -13.37 8.98 15.33
CA GLU A 461 -13.45 8.66 13.91
C GLU A 461 -12.14 8.94 13.16
N LEU A 462 -11.35 9.92 13.63
CA LEU A 462 -10.07 10.31 13.03
C LEU A 462 -8.85 9.82 13.82
N ARG A 463 -9.03 9.04 14.90
CA ARG A 463 -7.91 8.48 15.66
C ARG A 463 -7.00 7.56 14.85
N ALA A 464 -7.49 6.97 13.77
CA ALA A 464 -6.67 6.20 12.84
C ALA A 464 -5.58 7.03 12.14
N TYR A 465 -5.73 8.36 12.11
CA TYR A 465 -4.77 9.33 11.54
C TYR A 465 -3.90 9.98 12.61
N LEU A 466 -3.88 9.44 13.83
CA LEU A 466 -2.94 9.81 14.88
C LEU A 466 -1.71 8.89 14.80
N SER A 467 -0.52 9.47 14.76
CA SER A 467 0.73 8.72 14.94
C SER A 467 1.46 9.17 16.19
N THR A 468 2.21 8.28 16.83
CA THR A 468 2.97 8.57 18.04
C THR A 468 4.44 8.19 17.85
N GLY A 469 5.34 9.03 18.37
CA GLY A 469 6.78 8.78 18.43
C GLY A 469 7.61 9.80 17.65
N LEU A 470 8.92 9.79 17.90
CA LEU A 470 9.87 10.67 17.22
C LEU A 470 9.97 10.34 15.72
N ILE A 471 10.13 11.38 14.92
CA ILE A 471 10.24 11.29 13.46
C ILE A 471 11.69 11.41 13.05
N ASN A 472 12.24 10.35 12.44
CA ASN A 472 13.55 10.41 11.82
C ASN A 472 13.42 10.74 10.32
N PRO A 473 13.91 11.90 9.85
CA PRO A 473 13.80 12.31 8.46
C PRO A 473 14.56 11.40 7.47
N SER A 474 15.49 10.58 7.96
CA SER A 474 16.23 9.60 7.16
C SER A 474 15.47 8.28 7.01
N ASN A 475 14.48 8.03 7.86
CA ASN A 475 13.67 6.81 7.85
C ASN A 475 12.47 6.98 6.90
N LYS A 476 12.34 6.06 5.94
CA LYS A 476 11.26 6.09 4.95
C LYS A 476 9.89 5.85 5.57
N ASP A 477 9.81 5.04 6.61
CA ASP A 477 8.56 4.72 7.29
C ASP A 477 8.04 5.94 8.07
N ASP A 478 8.95 6.73 8.65
CA ASP A 478 8.59 7.97 9.35
C ASP A 478 8.15 9.07 8.38
N LEU A 479 8.75 9.15 7.20
CA LEU A 479 8.23 10.01 6.12
C LEU A 479 6.83 9.58 5.68
N ALA A 480 6.53 8.28 5.65
CA ALA A 480 5.19 7.80 5.31
C ALA A 480 4.14 8.25 6.34
N LYS A 481 4.48 8.20 7.64
CA LYS A 481 3.60 8.71 8.72
C LYS A 481 3.19 10.17 8.51
N ILE A 482 4.08 11.02 7.99
CA ILE A 482 3.81 12.44 7.74
C ILE A 482 2.77 12.66 6.62
N ALA A 483 2.78 11.78 5.61
CA ALA A 483 1.80 11.82 4.53
C ALA A 483 0.47 11.15 4.91
N GLN A 484 0.49 10.23 5.88
CA GLN A 484 -0.64 9.36 6.24
C GLN A 484 -1.32 9.75 7.57
N ALA A 485 -0.82 10.75 8.30
CA ALA A 485 -1.37 11.20 9.57
C ALA A 485 -1.93 12.62 9.48
N MET A 486 -2.93 12.91 10.30
CA MET A 486 -3.42 14.27 10.55
C MET A 486 -2.66 14.94 11.69
N LEU A 487 -2.32 14.15 12.72
CA LEU A 487 -1.57 14.60 13.89
C LEU A 487 -0.49 13.58 14.24
N ILE A 488 0.73 14.05 14.42
CA ILE A 488 1.85 13.27 14.94
C ILE A 488 2.17 13.79 16.34
N ASN A 489 1.99 12.93 17.33
CA ASN A 489 2.36 13.19 18.72
C ASN A 489 3.81 12.74 18.96
N LEU A 490 4.69 13.71 19.10
CA LEU A 490 6.10 13.56 19.42
C LEU A 490 6.25 13.34 20.93
N ASP A 491 6.10 12.09 21.36
CA ASP A 491 6.38 11.68 22.73
C ASP A 491 7.89 11.78 22.98
N GLU A 492 8.29 12.27 24.15
CA GLU A 492 9.69 12.51 24.52
C GLU A 492 10.44 13.46 23.56
N PHE A 493 9.84 14.62 23.24
CA PHE A 493 10.46 15.60 22.34
C PHE A 493 11.86 16.06 22.81
N GLU A 494 12.10 16.06 24.13
CA GLU A 494 13.39 16.33 24.77
C GLU A 494 14.53 15.38 24.36
N GLY A 495 14.23 14.21 23.79
CA GLY A 495 15.24 13.28 23.29
C GLY A 495 15.97 13.75 22.02
N MET A 496 15.48 14.79 21.34
CA MET A 496 16.07 15.27 20.09
C MET A 496 17.32 16.11 20.32
N SER A 497 18.44 15.70 19.73
CA SER A 497 19.65 16.52 19.70
C SER A 497 19.46 17.78 18.85
N GLY A 498 20.27 18.83 19.08
CA GLY A 498 20.19 20.07 18.29
C GLY A 498 20.39 19.87 16.77
N ARG A 499 21.03 18.77 16.34
CA ARG A 499 21.10 18.42 14.92
C ARG A 499 19.77 17.87 14.40
N GLU A 500 19.16 16.96 15.14
CA GLU A 500 17.87 16.35 14.77
C GLU A 500 16.75 17.40 14.76
N LEU A 501 16.76 18.32 15.73
CA LEU A 501 15.83 19.45 15.79
C LEU A 501 15.91 20.33 14.53
N ASN A 502 17.10 20.55 13.97
CA ASN A 502 17.26 21.33 12.73
C ASN A 502 16.72 20.61 11.50
N ILE A 503 16.89 19.29 11.41
CA ILE A 503 16.33 18.51 10.29
C ILE A 503 14.81 18.43 10.46
N PHE A 504 14.31 18.32 11.68
CA PHE A 504 12.89 18.38 11.99
C PHE A 504 12.26 19.73 11.61
N LYS A 505 12.92 20.86 11.89
CA LYS A 505 12.48 22.20 11.46
C LYS A 505 12.29 22.31 9.94
N ASP A 506 13.20 21.71 9.16
CA ASP A 506 13.08 21.64 7.70
C ASP A 506 11.86 20.81 7.29
N LEU A 507 11.70 19.64 7.92
CA LEU A 507 10.60 18.71 7.67
C LEU A 507 9.22 19.31 7.93
N VAL A 508 9.05 20.06 9.04
CA VAL A 508 7.80 20.79 9.37
C VAL A 508 7.37 21.76 8.27
N THR A 509 8.32 22.31 7.50
CA THR A 509 8.01 23.28 6.44
C THR A 509 7.86 22.67 5.05
N ARG A 510 8.12 21.38 4.90
CA ARG A 510 8.15 20.70 3.60
C ARG A 510 6.73 20.51 3.06
N LYS A 511 6.43 20.98 1.86
CA LYS A 511 5.09 20.85 1.25
C LYS A 511 4.72 19.44 0.78
N VAL A 512 5.71 18.69 0.31
CA VAL A 512 5.49 17.42 -0.37
C VAL A 512 6.47 16.38 0.14
N ILE A 513 5.95 15.22 0.51
CA ILE A 513 6.74 14.08 0.96
C ILE A 513 6.82 13.06 -0.19
N SER A 514 8.05 12.65 -0.52
CA SER A 514 8.29 11.64 -1.55
C SER A 514 8.46 10.28 -0.90
N ILE A 515 7.46 9.40 -0.99
CA ILE A 515 7.53 8.01 -0.49
C ILE A 515 7.23 7.00 -1.61
N ARG A 516 7.72 5.77 -1.45
CA ARG A 516 7.37 4.64 -2.32
C ARG A 516 6.46 3.71 -1.53
N LEU A 517 5.17 3.69 -1.86
CA LEU A 517 4.21 2.74 -1.29
C LEU A 517 4.67 1.29 -1.57
N PRO A 518 4.39 0.32 -0.68
CA PRO A 518 4.84 -1.08 -0.83
C PRO A 518 4.50 -1.71 -2.19
N TYR A 519 3.33 -1.38 -2.73
CA TYR A 519 2.83 -1.88 -4.02
C TYR A 519 3.25 -1.02 -5.22
N ALA A 520 3.85 0.15 -4.98
CA ALA A 520 4.22 1.08 -6.04
C ALA A 520 5.57 0.73 -6.67
N ARG A 521 5.63 0.74 -8.00
CA ARG A 521 6.87 0.53 -8.76
C ARG A 521 7.85 1.71 -8.65
N ARG A 522 7.34 2.92 -8.36
CA ARG A 522 8.10 4.17 -8.31
C ARG A 522 7.70 4.96 -7.07
N SER A 523 8.62 5.81 -6.60
CA SER A 523 8.28 6.81 -5.57
C SER A 523 7.26 7.79 -6.13
N GLN A 524 6.36 8.23 -5.27
CA GLN A 524 5.31 9.19 -5.55
C GLN A 524 5.41 10.34 -4.54
N ASN A 525 4.90 11.48 -4.97
CA ASN A 525 4.87 12.71 -4.19
C ASN A 525 3.49 12.86 -3.57
N PHE A 526 3.43 12.95 -2.24
CA PHE A 526 2.20 13.10 -1.48
C PHE A 526 2.20 14.43 -0.73
N PRO A 527 1.03 15.05 -0.54
CA PRO A 527 0.89 16.23 0.31
C PRO A 527 1.38 15.95 1.75
N HIS A 528 1.91 16.97 2.40
CA HIS A 528 2.23 16.92 3.83
C HIS A 528 0.97 17.28 4.63
N THR A 529 0.26 16.25 5.08
CA THR A 529 -1.04 16.37 5.77
C THR A 529 -0.90 16.47 7.30
N ALA A 530 0.19 15.94 7.87
CA ALA A 530 0.39 15.91 9.31
C ALA A 530 0.70 17.28 9.93
N SER A 531 0.08 17.55 11.08
CA SER A 531 0.56 18.54 12.05
C SER A 531 1.31 17.87 13.19
N PHE A 532 2.17 18.61 13.88
CA PHE A 532 2.99 18.07 14.96
C PHE A 532 2.61 18.68 16.29
N ALA A 533 2.40 17.82 17.28
CA ALA A 533 2.33 18.20 18.67
C ALA A 533 3.28 17.33 19.48
N GLY A 534 3.80 17.79 20.61
CA GLY A 534 4.74 17.05 21.41
C GLY A 534 4.61 17.35 22.90
N THR A 535 5.12 16.42 23.68
CA THR A 535 5.16 16.50 25.14
C THR A 535 6.60 16.52 25.63
N CYS A 536 6.84 17.35 26.64
CA CYS A 536 8.14 17.47 27.28
C CYS A 536 7.97 17.44 28.81
N ASN A 537 8.89 16.80 29.50
CA ASN A 537 9.02 16.80 30.95
C ASN A 537 9.92 17.94 31.44
N TYR A 538 10.86 18.39 30.61
CA TYR A 538 11.71 19.54 30.91
C TYR A 538 11.23 20.79 30.17
N GLN A 539 11.54 21.96 30.72
CA GLN A 539 11.19 23.24 30.10
C GLN A 539 12.17 23.62 28.99
N GLU A 540 13.46 23.35 29.19
CA GLU A 540 14.54 23.72 28.25
C GLU A 540 14.70 22.71 27.10
N VAL A 541 13.80 22.77 26.12
CA VAL A 541 13.78 21.82 24.99
C VAL A 541 14.32 22.38 23.68
N LEU A 542 14.51 23.71 23.59
CA LEU A 542 14.97 24.36 22.37
C LEU A 542 16.48 24.60 22.41
N HIS A 543 17.25 23.71 21.79
CA HIS A 543 18.73 23.80 21.75
C HIS A 543 19.31 24.80 20.74
N ASP A 544 18.51 25.27 19.79
CA ASP A 544 18.96 26.21 18.75
C ASP A 544 18.22 27.54 18.86
N THR A 545 18.84 28.56 18.31
CA THR A 545 18.43 29.97 18.41
C THR A 545 17.66 30.44 17.19
N THR A 546 17.69 29.67 16.11
CA THR A 546 17.11 30.08 14.83
C THR A 546 15.85 29.32 14.52
N GLY A 547 14.80 30.02 14.11
CA GLY A 547 13.57 29.37 13.65
C GLY A 547 12.70 28.77 14.76
N ASN A 548 12.85 29.25 16.00
CA ASN A 548 12.04 28.85 17.15
C ASN A 548 10.59 29.31 17.05
N ARG A 549 10.28 30.30 16.19
CA ARG A 549 8.91 30.70 15.83
C ARG A 549 7.99 29.57 15.34
N ARG A 550 8.56 28.40 14.99
CA ARG A 550 7.79 27.21 14.59
C ARG A 550 7.24 26.43 15.79
N PHE A 551 7.75 26.65 17.00
CA PHE A 551 7.33 25.94 18.20
C PHE A 551 6.42 26.83 19.03
N LEU A 552 5.28 26.30 19.45
CA LEU A 552 4.33 26.94 20.34
C LEU A 552 4.52 26.27 21.71
N CYS A 553 5.47 26.76 22.51
CA CYS A 553 5.85 26.16 23.78
C CYS A 553 5.01 26.73 24.93
N PHE A 554 4.43 25.85 25.75
CA PHE A 554 3.68 26.27 26.92
C PHE A 554 4.00 25.40 28.12
N HIS A 555 4.23 26.05 29.27
CA HIS A 555 4.33 25.37 30.55
C HIS A 555 2.91 25.09 31.05
N VAL A 556 2.63 23.84 31.39
CA VAL A 556 1.30 23.39 31.83
C VAL A 556 1.30 23.17 33.33
N ASP A 557 0.54 23.99 34.05
CA ASP A 557 0.45 23.93 35.52
C ASP A 557 -0.53 22.84 35.97
N SER A 558 -1.65 22.70 35.25
CA SER A 558 -2.69 21.70 35.55
C SER A 558 -3.60 21.48 34.34
N MET A 559 -4.29 20.33 34.33
CA MET A 559 -5.24 19.96 33.27
C MET A 559 -6.50 19.33 33.85
N GLU A 560 -7.63 19.74 33.28
CA GLU A 560 -8.96 19.21 33.57
C GLU A 560 -9.45 18.39 32.37
N PHE A 561 -9.78 17.12 32.60
CA PHE A 561 -10.33 16.28 31.54
C PHE A 561 -11.81 16.55 31.33
N ILE A 562 -12.11 17.33 30.31
CA ILE A 562 -13.49 17.61 29.89
C ILE A 562 -13.98 16.60 28.84
N LYS A 563 -15.30 16.40 28.78
CA LYS A 563 -15.93 15.67 27.69
C LYS A 563 -16.01 16.60 26.46
N ILE A 564 -15.19 16.32 25.45
CA ILE A 564 -15.12 17.13 24.23
C ILE A 564 -16.34 16.85 23.36
N ASN A 565 -17.05 17.91 22.96
CA ASN A 565 -18.05 17.85 21.90
C ASN A 565 -17.35 17.98 20.54
N TYR A 566 -16.85 16.86 20.02
CA TYR A 566 -16.09 16.83 18.77
C TYR A 566 -16.85 17.41 17.58
N ALA A 567 -18.15 17.10 17.46
CA ALA A 567 -18.96 17.57 16.34
C ALA A 567 -19.00 19.10 16.29
N GLN A 568 -19.25 19.76 17.42
CA GLN A 568 -19.30 21.22 17.46
C GLN A 568 -17.91 21.88 17.50
N LEU A 569 -16.90 21.25 18.13
CA LEU A 569 -15.52 21.73 18.08
C LEU A 569 -15.01 21.82 16.64
N TYR A 570 -15.18 20.75 15.87
CA TYR A 570 -14.77 20.74 14.47
C TYR A 570 -15.69 21.57 13.58
N ALA A 571 -16.97 21.76 13.95
CA ALA A 571 -17.85 22.71 13.27
C ALA A 571 -17.35 24.15 13.43
N GLN A 572 -16.90 24.55 14.64
CA GLN A 572 -16.26 25.84 14.88
C GLN A 572 -14.97 25.98 14.05
N ILE A 573 -14.12 24.95 14.03
CA ILE A 573 -12.88 24.95 13.23
C ILE A 573 -13.21 25.12 11.74
N LYS A 574 -14.18 24.37 11.21
CA LYS A 574 -14.65 24.46 9.82
C LYS A 574 -15.19 25.86 9.50
N TYR A 575 -15.97 26.44 10.41
CA TYR A 575 -16.49 27.80 10.26
C TYR A 575 -15.36 28.83 10.16
N LEU A 576 -14.36 28.75 11.05
CA LEU A 576 -13.19 29.64 11.02
C LEU A 576 -12.36 29.45 9.74
N LEU A 577 -12.14 28.20 9.32
CA LEU A 577 -11.40 27.88 8.10
C LEU A 577 -12.06 28.47 6.83
N ASN A 578 -13.39 28.44 6.76
CA ASN A 578 -14.16 28.94 5.63
C ASN A 578 -14.47 30.45 5.71
N LYS A 579 -14.22 31.09 6.87
CA LYS A 579 -14.46 32.51 7.06
C LYS A 579 -13.48 33.34 6.20
N PRO A 580 -13.98 34.17 5.27
CA PRO A 580 -13.11 34.95 4.40
C PRO A 580 -12.15 35.84 5.20
N GLY A 581 -10.85 35.73 4.90
CA GLY A 581 -9.81 36.53 5.55
C GLY A 581 -9.43 36.08 6.96
N TYR A 582 -9.94 34.95 7.46
CA TYR A 582 -9.45 34.38 8.70
C TYR A 582 -8.00 33.90 8.52
N GLN A 583 -7.13 34.29 9.46
CA GLN A 583 -5.69 34.06 9.37
C GLN A 583 -5.26 33.08 10.45
N TYR A 584 -5.10 31.80 10.09
CA TYR A 584 -4.61 30.76 10.99
C TYR A 584 -3.08 30.67 11.06
N TRP A 585 -2.34 31.32 10.15
CA TRP A 585 -0.89 31.44 10.24
C TRP A 585 -0.48 32.68 11.04
N PHE A 586 0.74 32.68 11.54
CA PHE A 586 1.29 33.81 12.30
C PHE A 586 2.04 34.78 11.39
N THR A 587 1.76 36.08 11.54
CA THR A 587 2.48 37.16 10.87
C THR A 587 3.88 37.36 11.43
N GLN A 588 4.72 38.15 10.75
CA GLN A 588 6.05 38.49 11.22
C GLN A 588 6.04 39.18 12.60
N SER A 589 5.07 40.06 12.87
CA SER A 589 4.92 40.72 14.17
C SER A 589 4.49 39.76 15.29
N GLU A 590 3.68 38.75 14.95
CA GLU A 590 3.23 37.74 15.92
C GLU A 590 4.30 36.68 16.17
N ASN A 591 5.15 36.39 15.18
CA ASN A 591 6.32 35.53 15.38
C ASN A 591 7.25 36.06 16.47
N SER A 592 7.37 37.38 16.64
CA SER A 592 8.12 37.96 17.75
C SER A 592 7.51 37.65 19.12
N ARG A 593 6.17 37.61 19.24
CA ARG A 593 5.50 37.19 20.48
C ARG A 593 5.73 35.71 20.79
N ILE A 594 5.77 34.87 19.76
CA ILE A 594 6.12 33.45 19.91
C ILE A 594 7.58 33.31 20.37
N GLU A 595 8.49 34.07 19.76
CA GLU A 595 9.92 34.04 20.13
C GLU A 595 10.14 34.51 21.57
N GLU A 596 9.47 35.58 22.00
CA GLU A 596 9.47 36.08 23.38
C GLU A 596 8.94 35.02 24.37
N ASN A 597 7.79 34.42 24.09
CA ASN A 597 7.24 33.33 24.91
C ASN A 597 8.16 32.10 24.96
N ASN A 598 8.92 31.85 23.90
CA ASN A 598 9.81 30.70 23.82
C ASN A 598 11.15 30.92 24.52
N GLU A 599 11.50 32.15 24.96
CA GLU A 599 12.77 32.44 25.65
C GLU A 599 12.96 31.53 26.88
N ASP A 600 11.89 31.35 27.66
CA ASP A 600 11.85 30.49 28.85
C ASP A 600 12.05 28.99 28.56
N PHE A 601 12.02 28.58 27.29
CA PHE A 601 12.16 27.18 26.85
C PHE A 601 13.47 26.93 26.09
N ILE A 602 14.32 27.96 25.94
CA ILE A 602 15.62 27.84 25.28
C ILE A 602 16.61 27.20 26.24
N PHE A 603 17.24 26.13 25.78
CA PHE A 603 18.36 25.53 26.49
C PHE A 603 19.60 26.42 26.36
N HIS A 604 20.13 26.87 27.50
CA HIS A 604 21.40 27.56 27.56
C HIS A 604 22.51 26.56 27.86
N SER A 605 23.52 26.51 26.98
CA SER A 605 24.64 25.60 27.23
C SER A 605 25.51 26.14 28.37
N PRO A 606 26.21 25.28 29.14
CA PRO A 606 27.09 25.74 30.23
C PRO A 606 28.12 26.78 29.76
N GLU A 607 28.61 26.65 28.53
CA GLU A 607 29.51 27.62 27.92
C GLU A 607 28.85 28.99 27.69
N GLU A 608 27.58 28.99 27.31
CA GLU A 608 26.79 30.19 27.10
C GLU A 608 26.54 30.92 28.42
N GLU A 609 26.08 30.20 29.44
CA GLU A 609 25.91 30.73 30.79
C GLU A 609 27.20 31.33 31.34
N LEU A 610 28.32 30.61 31.19
CA LEU A 610 29.62 31.05 31.66
C LEU A 610 30.12 32.29 30.93
N VAL A 611 29.88 32.40 29.62
CA VAL A 611 30.23 33.61 28.85
C VAL A 611 29.41 34.79 29.34
N LEU A 612 28.09 34.67 29.42
CA LEU A 612 27.19 35.75 29.82
C LEU A 612 27.42 36.19 31.28
N THR A 613 27.83 35.26 32.15
CA THR A 613 28.15 35.55 33.55
C THR A 613 29.45 36.36 33.70
N HIS A 614 30.45 36.13 32.84
CA HIS A 614 31.79 36.72 33.01
C HIS A 614 32.08 37.87 32.04
N ILE A 615 31.30 37.99 30.96
CA ILE A 615 31.53 38.92 29.87
C ILE A 615 30.21 39.51 29.39
N ARG A 616 30.19 40.83 29.17
CA ARG A 616 29.09 41.52 28.50
C ARG A 616 29.57 42.49 27.41
N LYS A 617 28.64 43.06 26.66
CA LYS A 617 28.95 44.13 25.71
C LYS A 617 29.38 45.37 26.49
N PRO A 618 30.45 46.07 26.06
CA PRO A 618 30.87 47.29 26.72
C PRO A 618 29.84 48.40 26.52
N GLU A 619 29.51 49.10 27.59
CA GLU A 619 28.69 50.32 27.55
C GLU A 619 29.55 51.56 27.30
N ARG A 620 28.88 52.70 27.09
CA ARG A 620 29.54 53.97 26.82
C ARG A 620 30.45 54.34 28.00
N PHE A 621 31.71 54.67 27.70
CA PHE A 621 32.76 55.04 28.66
C PHE A 621 33.37 53.90 29.48
N GLU A 622 33.07 52.64 29.15
CA GLU A 622 33.70 51.49 29.80
C GLU A 622 34.99 51.04 29.11
N LYS A 623 35.81 50.29 29.86
CA LYS A 623 37.05 49.73 29.34
C LYS A 623 36.75 48.58 28.39
N VAL A 624 37.02 48.80 27.11
CA VAL A 624 36.85 47.81 26.05
C VAL A 624 38.05 46.88 25.95
N HIS A 625 37.81 45.58 25.96
CA HIS A 625 38.79 44.54 25.69
C HIS A 625 38.53 43.90 24.32
N TYR A 626 39.59 43.57 23.58
CA TYR A 626 39.52 42.90 22.29
C TYR A 626 40.11 41.50 22.39
N LEU A 627 39.27 40.49 22.59
CA LEU A 627 39.70 39.12 22.86
C LEU A 627 39.27 38.14 21.76
N THR A 628 40.16 37.23 21.40
CA THR A 628 39.81 36.05 20.61
C THR A 628 39.00 35.07 21.45
N VAL A 629 38.29 34.17 20.78
CA VAL A 629 37.51 33.11 21.44
C VAL A 629 38.38 32.24 22.37
N THR A 630 39.63 31.99 21.97
CA THR A 630 40.58 31.22 22.79
C THR A 630 40.97 31.97 24.06
N GLU A 631 41.26 33.26 23.96
CA GLU A 631 41.58 34.11 25.12
C GLU A 631 40.38 34.24 26.07
N ILE A 632 39.16 34.31 25.54
CA ILE A 632 37.92 34.30 26.34
C ILE A 632 37.77 32.96 27.08
N ALA A 633 37.96 31.84 26.39
CA ALA A 633 37.89 30.51 27.02
C ALA A 633 38.94 30.35 28.12
N GLU A 634 40.15 30.87 27.92
CA GLU A 634 41.23 30.84 28.92
C GLU A 634 40.90 31.71 30.14
N LEU A 635 40.37 32.91 29.93
CA LEU A 635 39.90 33.80 31.00
C LEU A 635 38.84 33.10 31.87
N ILE A 636 37.84 32.48 31.24
CA ILE A 636 36.78 31.77 31.98
C ILE A 636 37.35 30.53 32.69
N ARG A 637 38.24 29.79 32.03
CA ARG A 637 38.92 28.62 32.64
C ARG A 637 39.70 29.00 33.88
N GLU A 638 40.45 30.12 33.85
CA GLU A 638 41.22 30.59 35.01
C GLU A 638 40.31 30.96 36.20
N ARG A 639 39.09 31.44 35.94
CA ARG A 639 38.13 31.82 36.97
C ARG A 639 37.31 30.66 37.53
N THR A 640 37.01 29.66 36.72
CA THR A 640 36.01 28.61 37.04
C THR A 640 36.58 27.20 37.07
N GLY A 641 37.78 26.97 36.50
CA GLY A 641 38.35 25.64 36.30
C GLY A 641 37.73 24.86 35.13
N TYR A 642 36.75 25.42 34.40
CA TYR A 642 36.05 24.74 33.31
C TYR A 642 37.00 24.41 32.14
N GLN A 643 37.03 23.14 31.72
CA GLN A 643 37.93 22.65 30.67
C GLN A 643 37.28 22.76 29.29
N TYR A 644 37.84 23.60 28.43
CA TYR A 644 37.35 23.78 27.06
C TYR A 644 38.06 22.85 26.06
N SER A 645 37.31 21.98 25.40
CA SER A 645 37.81 21.22 24.24
C SER A 645 37.93 22.11 22.99
N HIS A 646 38.60 21.61 21.94
CA HIS A 646 38.65 22.32 20.65
C HIS A 646 37.26 22.56 20.04
N GLY A 647 36.33 21.61 20.17
CA GLY A 647 34.95 21.76 19.70
C GLY A 647 34.17 22.80 20.53
N THR A 648 34.38 22.80 21.84
CA THR A 648 33.73 23.72 22.79
C THR A 648 34.15 25.18 22.54
N LYS A 649 35.42 25.42 22.16
CA LYS A 649 35.88 26.75 21.74
C LYS A 649 35.15 27.24 20.48
N ALA A 650 34.84 26.36 19.53
CA ALA A 650 34.07 26.74 18.34
C ALA A 650 32.61 27.13 18.70
N GLN A 651 32.01 26.44 19.67
CA GLN A 651 30.67 26.76 20.19
C GLN A 651 30.65 28.12 20.89
N LEU A 652 31.68 28.46 21.66
CA LEU A 652 31.84 29.78 22.27
C LEU A 652 31.81 30.91 21.22
N GLY A 653 32.46 30.71 20.07
CA GLY A 653 32.39 31.66 18.96
C GLY A 653 30.98 31.83 18.36
N LYS A 654 30.17 30.77 18.37
CA LYS A 654 28.75 30.84 17.97
C LYS A 654 27.93 31.60 19.02
N VAL A 655 28.16 31.37 20.30
CA VAL A 655 27.52 32.11 21.41
C VAL A 655 27.79 33.61 21.30
N MET A 656 29.04 34.02 21.07
CA MET A 656 29.38 35.44 20.88
C MET A 656 28.59 36.06 19.71
N SER A 657 28.41 35.30 18.63
CA SER A 657 27.64 35.75 17.47
C SER A 657 26.13 35.82 17.76
N LYS A 658 25.58 34.81 18.45
CA LYS A 658 24.17 34.73 18.90
C LYS A 658 23.77 35.97 19.68
N HIS A 659 24.58 36.34 20.67
CA HIS A 659 24.32 37.51 21.52
C HIS A 659 24.72 38.84 20.89
N GLY A 660 25.15 38.83 19.62
CA GLY A 660 25.46 40.05 18.86
C GLY A 660 26.66 40.82 19.39
N PHE A 661 27.69 40.14 19.89
CA PHE A 661 28.97 40.78 20.20
C PHE A 661 29.65 41.25 18.92
N GLU A 662 30.09 42.50 18.91
CA GLU A 662 30.86 43.05 17.79
C GLU A 662 32.24 42.39 17.71
N PHE A 663 32.78 42.26 16.49
CA PHE A 663 34.13 41.76 16.30
C PHE A 663 34.89 42.55 15.25
N HIS A 664 36.21 42.60 15.41
CA HIS A 664 37.14 43.16 14.44
C HIS A 664 38.07 42.07 13.90
N LYS A 665 38.41 42.15 12.61
CA LYS A 665 39.44 41.29 12.00
C LYS A 665 40.83 41.81 12.39
N GLY A 666 41.54 41.05 13.23
CA GLY A 666 42.93 41.32 13.58
C GLY A 666 43.91 40.42 12.82
N LYS A 667 45.22 40.60 13.07
CA LYS A 667 46.31 39.80 12.44
C LYS A 667 46.22 38.29 12.75
N ASN A 668 45.69 37.92 13.91
CA ASN A 668 45.62 36.54 14.41
C ASN A 668 44.18 35.98 14.45
N GLY A 669 43.24 36.57 13.69
CA GLY A 669 41.84 36.12 13.61
C GLY A 669 40.81 37.16 14.09
N ARG A 670 39.57 36.70 14.33
CA ARG A 670 38.47 37.55 14.82
C ARG A 670 38.65 37.82 16.32
N ARG A 671 38.62 39.09 16.71
CA ARG A 671 38.64 39.53 18.13
C ARG A 671 37.33 40.21 18.45
N TYR A 672 36.65 39.74 19.49
CA TYR A 672 35.37 40.25 19.96
C TYR A 672 35.58 41.42 20.92
N THR A 673 34.70 42.41 20.80
CA THR A 673 34.65 43.63 21.61
C THR A 673 33.87 43.33 22.88
N VAL A 674 34.54 43.26 24.03
CA VAL A 674 33.99 42.73 25.28
C VAL A 674 34.34 43.58 26.49
N PHE A 675 33.44 43.62 27.47
CA PHE A 675 33.71 44.08 28.83
C PHE A 675 33.84 42.87 29.76
N ILE A 676 34.93 42.79 30.51
CA ILE A 676 35.18 41.71 31.46
C ILE A 676 34.56 42.12 32.78
N ILE A 677 33.60 41.33 33.27
CA ILE A 677 32.94 41.59 34.55
C ILE A 677 33.92 41.26 35.68
N ASP A 678 33.93 42.05 36.75
CA ASP A 678 34.82 41.83 37.88
C ASP A 678 34.45 40.54 38.65
N THR A 679 35.45 39.80 39.12
CA THR A 679 35.24 38.52 39.83
C THR A 679 34.42 38.70 41.11
N GLU A 680 34.54 39.82 41.82
CA GLU A 680 33.72 40.11 43.00
C GLU A 680 32.26 40.42 42.61
N GLN A 681 32.05 41.12 41.50
CA GLN A 681 30.71 41.38 40.96
C GLN A 681 30.00 40.07 40.58
N VAL A 682 30.69 39.16 39.88
CA VAL A 682 30.18 37.82 39.57
C VAL A 682 29.82 37.05 40.83
N LYS A 683 30.72 37.00 41.83
CA LYS A 683 30.49 36.27 43.09
C LYS A 683 29.38 36.86 43.96
N SER A 684 29.16 38.16 43.87
CA SER A 684 28.13 38.86 44.64
C SER A 684 26.73 38.79 44.03
N ASN A 685 26.56 38.12 42.86
CA ASN A 685 25.31 38.07 42.09
C ASN A 685 24.70 39.44 41.73
N ARG A 686 25.43 40.55 41.90
CA ARG A 686 25.00 41.93 41.57
C ARG A 686 24.77 42.19 40.08
N LEU A 687 24.98 41.18 39.24
CA LEU A 687 24.59 41.21 37.82
C LEU A 687 23.10 40.97 37.61
N TYR A 688 22.41 40.44 38.64
CA TYR A 688 21.01 40.02 38.61
C TYR A 688 20.11 40.82 39.58
N GLU A 689 20.68 41.81 40.28
CA GLU A 689 19.94 42.93 40.90
C GLU A 689 19.84 44.07 39.90
#